data_AF-E3NQ95-F1
#
_entry.id   AF-E3NQ95-F1
#
_cell.length_a   1.000
_cell.length_b   1.000
_cell.length_c   1.000
_cell.angle_alpha   90.00
_cell.angle_beta   90.00
_cell.angle_gamma   90.00
#
_symmetry.space_group_name_H-M   'P 1'
#
loop_
_entity.id
_entity.type
_entity.pdbx_description
1 polymer ?
#
loop_
_entity_poly.entity_id
_entity_poly.type
_entity_poly.pdbx_seq_one_letter_code
_entity_poly.pdbx_strand_id
1 'polypeptide(L)'
;MPTGIFFNVNGRDIHEENVDPELTLAYYLRNKLGLRGTKLGCEEGVCGSCTVVIGTWDDGENKAVYRAVNACLVPLFHVHRTFVITVEGVGSREKITRFMIEWQEDMRCNTYVDSGDLVILKGDRVELAIPKTLEQFKSARADRNVISSGLITRFVTSRNPAGFSQKWITTRYVKEFNEINMSQESIEIGAAVSIQRLADTLSANLSDNIAPEVAAFIQKFSSPQIANFATWSGAIVSAAKSSISVSDVLLLLNVLEAQLTVLFSDGSLQQIPIEKYPLDKLYETGTIVNVQISRNDTRRLFCLKLGETSEEDSTNFNFAALIGDKKQESRIFVGLGGQPKRLKELEKYVDSGDSYELEEMYKVSGLERNNNSAVALTRLMSFLKDGRKVEAKENVNYLQYFKPTTNESAGRPIANYFNQRAITGEAIYVNDIQAYNAVHLGFVLSTVPHGEILNIDYSEALKLEGVAGYFGVSDVLGNNKPGLQQANMNFPDDTTVFAEGKVSIEYGLQTTKNNKNNVQVECVGQVIGVIAANDVVLARRAAKLVKVEYKKLKPLTDFKEARNAESYLGPVQHFGKDEKILKEALEKSNKVLEGEVSVGGQEHYYLETQSSLVVPGEGDELVVHCSTQGTSFTQLMVAEFMKVPAHKVIVKTKRLGGGFGGKVNNASWIACMCSVVARKLNRPTYGFSQELMTWLSLENGMECMPSIS
;
A
#
# COMPACT_ATOMS: atom_id res chain seq x y z
N MET A 1 -35.30 9.84 -0.92
CA MET A 1 -35.01 8.39 -0.97
C MET A 1 -33.99 8.08 0.10
N PRO A 2 -34.07 6.95 0.82
CA PRO A 2 -33.08 6.59 1.83
C PRO A 2 -31.71 6.42 1.16
N THR A 3 -30.68 7.09 1.68
CA THR A 3 -29.28 7.05 1.19
C THR A 3 -28.34 6.35 2.18
N GLY A 4 -28.89 5.77 3.26
CA GLY A 4 -28.11 5.21 4.36
C GLY A 4 -27.75 3.74 4.20
N ILE A 5 -26.57 3.37 4.69
CA ILE A 5 -26.13 1.98 4.84
C ILE A 5 -26.56 1.45 6.21
N PHE A 6 -26.82 0.15 6.23
CA PHE A 6 -26.98 -0.64 7.45
C PHE A 6 -25.97 -1.79 7.48
N PHE A 7 -25.29 -2.00 8.61
CA PHE A 7 -24.34 -3.09 8.82
C PHE A 7 -24.10 -3.31 10.31
N ASN A 8 -23.51 -4.45 10.68
CA ASN A 8 -23.20 -4.75 12.07
C ASN A 8 -21.69 -4.71 12.30
N VAL A 9 -21.26 -4.20 13.46
CA VAL A 9 -19.86 -4.22 13.90
C VAL A 9 -19.78 -4.84 15.28
N ASN A 10 -19.10 -5.98 15.40
CA ASN A 10 -18.88 -6.69 16.67
C ASN A 10 -20.18 -6.98 17.46
N GLY A 11 -21.28 -7.30 16.76
CA GLY A 11 -22.59 -7.54 17.36
C GLY A 11 -23.46 -6.29 17.53
N ARG A 12 -22.94 -5.09 17.23
CA ARG A 12 -23.71 -3.84 17.30
C ARG A 12 -24.18 -3.39 15.92
N ASP A 13 -25.47 -3.18 15.79
CA ASP A 13 -26.09 -2.63 14.59
C ASP A 13 -25.76 -1.15 14.39
N ILE A 14 -25.39 -0.80 13.15
CA ILE A 14 -24.99 0.54 12.73
C ILE A 14 -25.88 0.97 11.56
N HIS A 15 -26.47 2.15 11.69
CA HIS A 15 -27.18 2.87 10.65
C HIS A 15 -26.44 4.17 10.37
N GLU A 16 -25.95 4.35 9.15
CA GLU A 16 -25.25 5.57 8.76
C GLU A 16 -25.95 6.15 7.52
N GLU A 17 -26.43 7.39 7.64
CA GLU A 17 -27.04 8.13 6.53
C GLU A 17 -26.02 9.00 5.80
N ASN A 18 -26.32 9.39 4.56
CA ASN A 18 -25.47 10.29 3.75
C ASN A 18 -24.01 9.82 3.63
N VAL A 19 -23.82 8.53 3.36
CA VAL A 19 -22.49 7.93 3.22
C VAL A 19 -21.73 8.54 2.05
N ASP A 20 -20.59 9.15 2.35
CA ASP A 20 -19.63 9.59 1.33
C ASP A 20 -19.00 8.36 0.65
N PRO A 21 -19.10 8.22 -0.69
CA PRO A 21 -18.47 7.13 -1.43
C PRO A 21 -16.94 7.04 -1.27
N GLU A 22 -16.27 8.09 -0.82
CA GLU A 22 -14.82 8.11 -0.58
C GLU A 22 -14.41 7.56 0.79
N LEU A 23 -15.35 7.42 1.72
CA LEU A 23 -15.05 7.03 3.10
C LEU A 23 -14.63 5.57 3.16
N THR A 24 -13.55 5.28 3.90
CA THR A 24 -13.07 3.90 4.08
C THR A 24 -13.58 3.29 5.39
N LEU A 25 -13.70 1.97 5.44
CA LEU A 25 -14.09 1.24 6.64
C LEU A 25 -13.11 1.50 7.79
N ALA A 26 -11.80 1.51 7.53
CA ALA A 26 -10.81 1.79 8.58
C ALA A 26 -10.97 3.19 9.19
N TYR A 27 -11.25 4.21 8.36
CA TYR A 27 -11.52 5.55 8.87
C TYR A 27 -12.77 5.55 9.76
N TYR A 28 -13.86 4.92 9.30
CA TYR A 28 -15.11 4.87 10.05
C TYR A 28 -14.96 4.15 11.40
N LEU A 29 -14.32 2.96 11.40
CA LEU A 29 -14.04 2.20 12.63
C LEU A 29 -13.26 3.04 13.65
N ARG A 30 -12.16 3.66 13.21
CA ARG A 30 -11.24 4.39 14.11
C ARG A 30 -11.77 5.74 14.57
N ASN A 31 -12.40 6.49 13.66
CA ASN A 31 -12.70 7.91 13.87
C ASN A 31 -14.17 8.17 14.21
N LYS A 32 -15.11 7.32 13.74
CA LYS A 32 -16.54 7.43 14.06
C LYS A 32 -16.96 6.50 15.18
N LEU A 33 -16.51 5.24 15.16
CA LEU A 33 -16.86 4.25 16.19
C LEU A 33 -15.87 4.18 17.35
N GLY A 34 -14.67 4.76 17.21
CA GLY A 34 -13.63 4.73 18.24
C GLY A 34 -12.96 3.36 18.43
N LEU A 35 -13.20 2.41 17.51
CA LEU A 35 -12.58 1.08 17.47
C LEU A 35 -11.20 1.19 16.81
N ARG A 36 -10.17 1.36 17.64
CA ARG A 36 -8.80 1.67 17.20
C ARG A 36 -7.84 0.50 17.26
N GLY A 37 -8.31 -0.71 17.56
CA GLY A 37 -7.55 -1.94 17.47
C GLY A 37 -7.09 -2.23 16.04
N THR A 38 -7.93 -1.92 15.05
CA THR A 38 -7.55 -1.86 13.63
C THR A 38 -6.57 -0.71 13.39
N LYS A 39 -5.36 -1.01 12.91
CA LYS A 39 -4.26 -0.03 12.75
C LYS A 39 -4.09 0.40 11.30
N LEU A 40 -3.51 1.58 11.09
CA LEU A 40 -3.12 2.09 9.77
C LEU A 40 -1.60 2.08 9.67
N GLY A 41 -1.05 1.18 8.83
CA GLY A 41 0.38 1.08 8.54
C GLY A 41 0.72 1.70 7.19
N CYS A 42 0.43 0.97 6.09
CA CYS A 42 0.69 1.45 4.72
C CYS A 42 -0.48 2.19 4.05
N GLU A 43 -1.74 1.88 4.39
CA GLU A 43 -2.93 2.33 3.61
C GLU A 43 -2.98 1.86 2.14
N GLU A 44 -2.16 0.86 1.77
CA GLU A 44 -2.06 0.34 0.39
C GLU A 44 -2.48 -1.13 0.26
N GLY A 45 -2.90 -1.76 1.36
CA GLY A 45 -3.33 -3.17 1.38
C GLY A 45 -2.21 -4.21 1.52
N VAL A 46 -0.96 -3.78 1.62
CA VAL A 46 0.22 -4.67 1.67
C VAL A 46 0.52 -5.19 3.08
N CYS A 47 0.52 -4.33 4.10
CA CYS A 47 1.05 -4.67 5.43
C CYS A 47 0.11 -5.49 6.33
N GLY A 48 -1.18 -5.63 5.99
CA GLY A 48 -2.15 -6.37 6.81
C GLY A 48 -2.57 -5.76 8.16
N SER A 49 -1.99 -4.65 8.62
CA SER A 49 -2.27 -4.08 9.96
C SER A 49 -3.71 -3.58 10.16
N CYS A 50 -4.44 -3.35 9.07
CA CYS A 50 -5.85 -2.96 9.07
C CYS A 50 -6.81 -4.15 8.81
N THR A 51 -6.35 -5.39 8.97
CA THR A 51 -7.17 -6.57 8.68
C THR A 51 -8.40 -6.62 9.60
N VAL A 52 -9.57 -6.83 9.00
CA VAL A 52 -10.84 -7.13 9.67
C VAL A 52 -11.51 -8.30 8.96
N VAL A 53 -12.50 -8.92 9.58
CA VAL A 53 -13.33 -9.95 8.92
C VAL A 53 -14.65 -9.34 8.48
N ILE A 54 -15.05 -9.58 7.24
CA ILE A 54 -16.39 -9.30 6.74
C ILE A 54 -17.13 -10.62 6.59
N GLY A 55 -18.28 -10.73 7.24
CA GLY A 55 -19.27 -11.78 7.10
C GLY A 55 -20.39 -11.36 6.15
N THR A 56 -20.71 -12.22 5.19
CA THR A 56 -21.86 -12.09 4.28
C THR A 56 -22.68 -13.37 4.29
N TRP A 57 -23.94 -13.31 3.90
CA TRP A 57 -24.73 -14.52 3.61
C TRP A 57 -24.48 -14.96 2.17
N ASP A 58 -24.30 -16.26 1.96
CA ASP A 58 -24.27 -16.87 0.63
C ASP A 58 -25.59 -17.64 0.44
N ASP A 59 -26.47 -17.10 -0.41
CA ASP A 59 -27.77 -17.70 -0.71
C ASP A 59 -27.65 -19.06 -1.39
N GLY A 60 -26.59 -19.28 -2.17
CA GLY A 60 -26.34 -20.54 -2.88
C GLY A 60 -25.92 -21.67 -1.94
N GLU A 61 -25.13 -21.34 -0.92
CA GLU A 61 -24.67 -22.31 0.09
C GLU A 61 -25.54 -22.33 1.36
N ASN A 62 -26.54 -21.44 1.45
CA ASN A 62 -27.42 -21.24 2.61
C ASN A 62 -26.65 -21.14 3.94
N LYS A 63 -25.56 -20.37 3.94
CA LYS A 63 -24.69 -20.19 5.11
C LYS A 63 -23.97 -18.85 5.12
N ALA A 64 -23.53 -18.45 6.32
CA ALA A 64 -22.64 -17.30 6.48
C ALA A 64 -21.22 -17.64 6.00
N VAL A 65 -20.63 -16.72 5.24
CA VAL A 65 -19.25 -16.80 4.74
C VAL A 65 -18.45 -15.63 5.28
N TYR A 66 -17.26 -15.93 5.83
CA TYR A 66 -16.38 -14.96 6.49
C TYR A 66 -15.08 -14.82 5.71
N ARG A 67 -14.68 -13.59 5.43
CA ARG A 67 -13.46 -13.29 4.66
C ARG A 67 -12.65 -12.19 5.35
N ALA A 68 -11.35 -12.41 5.48
CA ALA A 68 -10.43 -11.37 5.94
C ALA A 68 -10.20 -10.34 4.82
N VAL A 69 -10.21 -9.06 5.15
CA VAL A 69 -10.04 -7.94 4.20
C VAL A 69 -9.23 -6.80 4.82
N ASN A 70 -8.63 -5.94 3.99
CA ASN A 70 -7.94 -4.74 4.46
C ASN A 70 -8.92 -3.55 4.59
N ALA A 71 -9.31 -3.18 5.81
CA ALA A 71 -10.27 -2.11 6.05
C ALA A 71 -9.84 -0.75 5.48
N CYS A 72 -8.54 -0.52 5.26
CA CYS A 72 -8.03 0.74 4.68
C CYS A 72 -8.41 0.95 3.22
N LEU A 73 -8.74 -0.12 2.48
CA LEU A 73 -9.12 -0.06 1.07
C LEU A 73 -10.61 -0.36 0.84
N VAL A 74 -11.33 -0.90 1.83
CA VAL A 74 -12.77 -1.20 1.71
C VAL A 74 -13.56 0.11 1.79
N PRO A 75 -14.29 0.50 0.73
CA PRO A 75 -15.19 1.65 0.81
C PRO A 75 -16.33 1.37 1.79
N LEU A 76 -16.78 2.38 2.53
CA LEU A 76 -17.80 2.20 3.57
C LEU A 76 -19.15 1.76 2.97
N PHE A 77 -19.50 2.23 1.78
CA PHE A 77 -20.72 1.78 1.11
C PHE A 77 -20.71 0.28 0.74
N HIS A 78 -19.54 -0.37 0.74
CA HIS A 78 -19.40 -1.82 0.55
C HIS A 78 -19.67 -2.64 1.82
N VAL A 79 -19.88 -2.06 3.00
CA VAL A 79 -20.22 -2.87 4.18
C VAL A 79 -21.71 -3.02 4.42
N HIS A 80 -22.55 -2.46 3.55
CA HIS A 80 -23.99 -2.63 3.68
C HIS A 80 -24.43 -4.11 3.64
N ARG A 81 -25.28 -4.49 4.60
CA ARG A 81 -25.75 -5.86 4.88
C ARG A 81 -24.62 -6.85 5.13
N THR A 82 -23.59 -6.39 5.83
CA THR A 82 -22.48 -7.25 6.25
C THR A 82 -22.27 -7.19 7.76
N PHE A 83 -21.56 -8.20 8.26
CA PHE A 83 -21.07 -8.24 9.62
C PHE A 83 -19.57 -7.97 9.64
N VAL A 84 -19.12 -6.96 10.37
CA VAL A 84 -17.70 -6.61 10.50
C VAL A 84 -17.20 -7.06 11.87
N ILE A 85 -16.10 -7.83 11.87
CA ILE A 85 -15.40 -8.26 13.09
C ILE A 85 -14.04 -7.58 13.13
N THR A 86 -13.84 -6.77 14.16
CA THR A 86 -12.53 -6.20 14.48
C THR A 86 -11.86 -7.02 15.59
N VAL A 87 -10.61 -6.68 15.92
CA VAL A 87 -9.88 -7.35 17.00
C VAL A 87 -10.60 -7.22 18.35
N GLU A 88 -11.21 -6.07 18.62
CA GLU A 88 -12.03 -5.83 19.81
C GLU A 88 -13.30 -6.69 19.83
N GLY A 89 -13.78 -7.09 18.65
CA GLY A 89 -14.85 -8.07 18.51
C GLY A 89 -14.39 -9.42 19.03
N VAL A 90 -13.30 -9.96 18.48
CA VAL A 90 -12.79 -11.31 18.81
C VAL A 90 -12.59 -11.52 20.32
N GLY A 91 -12.16 -10.49 21.04
CA GLY A 91 -12.15 -10.52 22.50
C GLY A 91 -11.44 -9.34 23.15
N SER A 92 -11.48 -9.31 24.47
CA SER A 92 -10.73 -8.37 25.32
C SER A 92 -9.82 -9.14 26.27
N ARG A 93 -8.99 -8.41 27.04
CA ARG A 93 -8.18 -9.02 28.11
C ARG A 93 -9.02 -9.74 29.17
N GLU A 94 -10.28 -9.35 29.34
CA GLU A 94 -11.20 -9.92 30.33
C GLU A 94 -11.96 -11.15 29.81
N LYS A 95 -12.16 -11.26 28.48
CA LYS A 95 -12.83 -12.40 27.84
C LYS A 95 -12.44 -12.54 26.37
N ILE A 96 -11.79 -13.64 26.01
CA ILE A 96 -11.65 -14.08 24.62
C ILE A 96 -12.93 -14.82 24.25
N THR A 97 -13.72 -14.29 23.31
CA THR A 97 -15.04 -14.84 23.00
C THR A 97 -14.95 -15.78 21.80
N ARG A 98 -15.53 -16.98 21.94
CA ARG A 98 -15.83 -17.85 20.79
C ARG A 98 -17.14 -17.33 20.18
N PHE A 99 -17.07 -16.73 19.00
CA PHE A 99 -18.27 -16.21 18.33
C PHE A 99 -19.14 -17.35 17.79
N MET A 100 -20.40 -17.37 18.18
CA MET A 100 -21.49 -17.96 17.43
C MET A 100 -22.36 -16.79 16.96
N ILE A 101 -22.51 -16.64 15.65
CA ILE A 101 -23.30 -15.57 15.05
C ILE A 101 -24.62 -16.20 14.63
N GLU A 102 -25.71 -15.79 15.26
CA GLU A 102 -27.06 -16.04 14.75
C GLU A 102 -27.36 -14.98 13.70
N TRP A 103 -27.51 -15.40 12.45
CA TRP A 103 -27.97 -14.54 11.36
C TRP A 103 -29.44 -14.23 11.62
N GLN A 104 -29.78 -12.96 11.87
CA GLN A 104 -31.17 -12.55 11.94
C GLN A 104 -31.66 -12.27 10.52
N GLU A 105 -32.61 -13.09 10.02
CA GLU A 105 -33.29 -12.87 8.73
C GLU A 105 -34.04 -11.53 8.70
N ASP A 106 -34.30 -10.92 9.86
CA ASP A 106 -35.13 -9.73 10.02
C ASP A 106 -34.34 -8.41 10.09
N MET A 107 -33.40 -8.19 9.15
CA MET A 107 -32.75 -6.88 8.95
C MET A 107 -33.64 -5.95 8.10
N ARG A 108 -34.90 -5.75 8.51
CA ARG A 108 -35.86 -4.86 7.83
C ARG A 108 -35.65 -3.41 8.27
N CYS A 109 -34.66 -2.75 7.67
CA CYS A 109 -34.55 -1.29 7.67
C CYS A 109 -34.70 -0.76 6.25
N ASN A 110 -35.44 0.33 6.06
CA ASN A 110 -35.70 0.94 4.77
C ASN A 110 -34.43 1.61 4.21
N THR A 111 -33.51 0.84 3.63
CA THR A 111 -32.20 1.30 3.13
C THR A 111 -32.21 1.53 1.61
N TYR A 112 -31.14 2.10 1.03
CA TYR A 112 -31.07 2.35 -0.42
C TYR A 112 -31.08 1.08 -1.30
N VAL A 113 -31.00 -0.12 -0.70
CA VAL A 113 -31.10 -1.38 -1.43
C VAL A 113 -32.52 -1.94 -1.43
N ASP A 114 -33.36 -1.52 -0.48
CA ASP A 114 -34.76 -1.94 -0.39
C ASP A 114 -35.67 -1.23 -1.39
N SER A 115 -35.24 -0.08 -1.93
CA SER A 115 -35.89 0.53 -3.08
C SER A 115 -35.53 -0.22 -4.36
N GLY A 116 -36.53 -0.64 -5.13
CA GLY A 116 -36.34 -1.18 -6.49
C GLY A 116 -35.80 -0.15 -7.49
N ASP A 117 -35.83 1.13 -7.13
CA ASP A 117 -35.34 2.24 -7.94
C ASP A 117 -33.81 2.36 -7.96
N LEU A 118 -33.28 3.00 -9.02
CA LEU A 118 -31.88 3.40 -9.09
C LEU A 118 -31.59 4.46 -8.01
N VAL A 119 -30.64 4.16 -7.12
CA VAL A 119 -30.21 5.12 -6.08
C VAL A 119 -28.87 5.75 -6.46
N ILE A 120 -28.73 7.03 -6.13
CA ILE A 120 -27.49 7.79 -6.28
C ILE A 120 -27.03 8.28 -4.91
N LEU A 121 -25.87 7.81 -4.44
CA LEU A 121 -25.18 8.38 -3.28
C LEU A 121 -24.34 9.56 -3.75
N LYS A 122 -24.45 10.68 -3.04
CA LYS A 122 -23.69 11.91 -3.33
C LYS A 122 -22.77 12.19 -2.15
N GLY A 123 -21.46 12.08 -2.37
CA GLY A 123 -20.45 12.69 -1.52
C GLY A 123 -20.04 14.05 -2.05
N ASP A 124 -19.04 14.66 -1.42
CA ASP A 124 -18.59 16.02 -1.76
C ASP A 124 -17.99 16.11 -3.17
N ARG A 125 -17.33 15.04 -3.62
CA ARG A 125 -16.64 14.99 -4.93
C ARG A 125 -17.08 13.83 -5.82
N VAL A 126 -17.61 12.79 -5.20
CA VAL A 126 -17.94 11.54 -5.89
C VAL A 126 -19.45 11.30 -5.83
N GLU A 127 -20.01 11.01 -6.99
CA GLU A 127 -21.37 10.51 -7.12
C GLU A 127 -21.34 9.01 -7.47
N LEU A 128 -22.04 8.17 -6.71
CA LEU A 128 -22.11 6.74 -6.95
C LEU A 128 -23.54 6.31 -7.30
N ALA A 129 -23.73 5.79 -8.51
CA ALA A 129 -24.95 5.14 -8.94
C ALA A 129 -24.98 3.67 -8.51
N ILE A 130 -26.12 3.23 -7.98
CA ILE A 130 -26.35 1.90 -7.41
C ILE A 130 -27.50 1.20 -8.13
N PRO A 131 -27.26 0.63 -9.32
CA PRO A 131 -28.27 -0.14 -10.06
C PRO A 131 -28.59 -1.46 -9.36
N LYS A 132 -29.84 -1.91 -9.48
CA LYS A 132 -30.34 -3.21 -8.98
C LYS A 132 -30.53 -4.24 -10.09
N THR A 133 -30.61 -3.79 -11.34
CA THR A 133 -30.80 -4.65 -12.51
C THR A 133 -29.83 -4.27 -13.61
N LEU A 134 -29.60 -5.18 -14.56
CA LEU A 134 -28.75 -4.90 -15.71
C LEU A 134 -29.31 -3.77 -16.58
N GLU A 135 -30.63 -3.63 -16.69
CA GLU A 135 -31.25 -2.52 -17.44
C GLU A 135 -31.02 -1.16 -16.76
N GLN A 136 -31.08 -1.11 -15.43
CA GLN A 136 -30.69 0.09 -14.69
C GLN A 136 -29.19 0.39 -14.85
N PHE A 137 -28.35 -0.66 -14.88
CA PHE A 137 -26.93 -0.49 -15.13
C PHE A 137 -26.68 0.09 -16.52
N LYS A 138 -27.27 -0.50 -17.57
CA LYS A 138 -27.17 -0.04 -18.96
C LYS A 138 -27.57 1.43 -19.11
N SER A 139 -28.73 1.80 -18.57
CA SER A 139 -29.24 3.17 -18.66
C SER A 139 -28.40 4.20 -17.89
N ALA A 140 -27.79 3.81 -16.77
CA ALA A 140 -26.99 4.70 -15.93
C ALA A 140 -25.47 4.67 -16.21
N ARG A 141 -24.99 3.75 -17.06
CA ARG A 141 -23.55 3.49 -17.28
C ARG A 141 -22.83 4.62 -18.01
N ALA A 142 -23.52 5.37 -18.86
CA ALA A 142 -22.92 6.46 -19.65
C ALA A 142 -22.22 7.48 -18.73
N ASP A 143 -21.00 7.88 -19.09
CA ASP A 143 -20.15 8.84 -18.36
C ASP A 143 -19.78 8.46 -16.91
N ARG A 144 -19.93 7.19 -16.52
CA ARG A 144 -19.57 6.69 -15.18
C ARG A 144 -18.44 5.67 -15.22
N ASN A 145 -17.50 5.78 -14.27
CA ASN A 145 -16.50 4.73 -14.05
C ASN A 145 -17.12 3.55 -13.31
N VAL A 146 -16.86 2.33 -13.80
CA VAL A 146 -17.39 1.10 -13.19
C VAL A 146 -16.55 0.71 -11.98
N ILE A 147 -17.22 0.49 -10.85
CA ILE A 147 -16.61 0.11 -9.59
C ILE A 147 -17.16 -1.23 -9.12
N SER A 148 -16.33 -2.27 -9.14
CA SER A 148 -16.67 -3.58 -8.55
C SER A 148 -16.35 -3.58 -7.05
N SER A 149 -15.14 -3.93 -6.63
CA SER A 149 -14.76 -3.91 -5.20
C SER A 149 -14.46 -2.51 -4.65
N GLY A 150 -14.02 -1.58 -5.52
CA GLY A 150 -13.62 -0.25 -5.09
C GLY A 150 -12.23 -0.14 -4.45
N LEU A 151 -11.43 -1.21 -4.41
CA LEU A 151 -10.08 -1.15 -3.81
C LEU A 151 -9.19 -0.05 -4.43
N ILE A 152 -9.31 0.19 -5.74
CA ILE A 152 -8.49 1.18 -6.44
C ILE A 152 -8.96 2.63 -6.20
N THR A 153 -10.20 2.83 -5.73
CA THR A 153 -10.79 4.17 -5.63
C THR A 153 -10.04 5.04 -4.63
N ARG A 154 -9.51 4.43 -3.55
CA ARG A 154 -8.66 5.12 -2.57
C ARG A 154 -7.42 5.74 -3.22
N PHE A 155 -6.78 5.06 -4.16
CA PHE A 155 -5.61 5.58 -4.87
C PHE A 155 -6.00 6.69 -5.85
N VAL A 156 -7.11 6.52 -6.58
CA VAL A 156 -7.59 7.53 -7.55
C VAL A 156 -8.00 8.83 -6.85
N THR A 157 -8.70 8.73 -5.72
CA THR A 157 -9.23 9.86 -4.95
C THR A 157 -8.17 10.62 -4.16
N SER A 158 -7.13 9.91 -3.70
CA SER A 158 -6.02 10.49 -2.93
C SER A 158 -4.97 11.17 -3.80
N ARG A 159 -4.86 10.81 -5.09
CA ARG A 159 -3.86 11.36 -6.03
C ARG A 159 -4.30 12.67 -6.70
N ASN A 160 -5.61 12.96 -6.80
CA ASN A 160 -6.14 14.10 -7.55
C ASN A 160 -6.90 15.10 -6.65
N PRO A 161 -6.29 16.23 -6.26
CA PRO A 161 -6.89 17.14 -5.27
C PRO A 161 -7.67 18.31 -5.90
N ALA A 162 -7.22 18.90 -7.01
CA ALA A 162 -7.84 20.09 -7.61
C ALA A 162 -8.93 19.72 -8.62
N GLY A 163 -10.16 20.25 -8.44
CA GLY A 163 -11.25 20.09 -9.42
C GLY A 163 -11.69 18.63 -9.65
N PHE A 164 -11.26 17.70 -8.80
CA PHE A 164 -11.60 16.29 -8.93
C PHE A 164 -13.06 16.08 -8.59
N SER A 165 -13.85 15.74 -9.59
CA SER A 165 -15.18 15.17 -9.43
C SER A 165 -15.28 13.91 -10.29
N GLN A 166 -15.93 12.88 -9.77
CA GLN A 166 -16.10 11.61 -10.46
C GLN A 166 -17.53 11.10 -10.33
N LYS A 167 -18.01 10.50 -11.41
CA LYS A 167 -19.25 9.72 -11.41
C LYS A 167 -18.88 8.26 -11.49
N TRP A 168 -19.35 7.47 -10.53
CA TRP A 168 -19.14 6.04 -10.43
C TRP A 168 -20.47 5.30 -10.58
N ILE A 169 -20.38 4.04 -10.99
CA ILE A 169 -21.48 3.08 -11.00
C ILE A 169 -20.99 1.76 -10.44
N THR A 170 -21.71 1.19 -9.47
CA THR A 170 -21.30 -0.09 -8.88
C THR A 170 -21.97 -1.28 -9.57
N THR A 171 -21.24 -2.40 -9.66
CA THR A 171 -21.75 -3.69 -10.15
C THR A 171 -22.33 -4.57 -9.03
N ARG A 172 -22.13 -4.21 -7.76
CA ARG A 172 -22.39 -5.08 -6.58
C ARG A 172 -23.81 -5.64 -6.47
N TYR A 173 -24.82 -4.87 -6.87
CA TYR A 173 -26.23 -5.24 -6.69
C TYR A 173 -26.90 -5.70 -7.99
N VAL A 174 -26.12 -5.92 -9.04
CA VAL A 174 -26.60 -6.41 -10.33
C VAL A 174 -26.22 -7.88 -10.46
N LYS A 175 -27.23 -8.74 -10.53
CA LYS A 175 -27.14 -10.21 -10.47
C LYS A 175 -26.08 -10.78 -11.41
N GLU A 176 -26.10 -10.37 -12.66
CA GLU A 176 -25.24 -10.88 -13.74
C GLU A 176 -23.75 -10.66 -13.50
N PHE A 177 -23.38 -9.65 -12.71
CA PHE A 177 -21.98 -9.41 -12.35
C PHE A 177 -21.52 -10.23 -11.14
N ASN A 178 -22.42 -10.77 -10.31
CA ASN A 178 -22.05 -11.36 -9.01
C ASN A 178 -22.31 -12.87 -8.93
N GLU A 179 -23.06 -13.44 -9.87
CA GLU A 179 -23.43 -14.84 -9.84
C GLU A 179 -22.43 -15.76 -10.53
N ILE A 180 -22.51 -17.03 -10.13
CA ILE A 180 -21.81 -18.14 -10.75
C ILE A 180 -22.88 -19.10 -11.27
N ASN A 181 -22.92 -19.29 -12.58
CA ASN A 181 -23.83 -20.21 -13.24
C ASN A 181 -23.04 -21.37 -13.81
N MET A 182 -23.52 -22.58 -13.61
CA MET A 182 -22.84 -23.80 -14.06
C MET A 182 -23.76 -24.60 -14.98
N SER A 183 -23.23 -24.97 -16.14
CA SER A 183 -23.83 -25.96 -17.03
C SER A 183 -23.02 -27.26 -16.98
N GLN A 184 -23.44 -28.27 -17.74
CA GLN A 184 -22.65 -29.50 -17.91
C GLN A 184 -21.33 -29.23 -18.64
N GLU A 185 -21.27 -28.24 -19.52
CA GLU A 185 -20.13 -28.00 -20.42
C GLU A 185 -19.28 -26.80 -20.01
N SER A 186 -19.85 -25.83 -19.29
CA SER A 186 -19.19 -24.56 -18.99
C SER A 186 -19.51 -24.03 -17.59
N ILE A 187 -18.61 -23.15 -17.12
CA ILE A 187 -18.76 -22.36 -15.90
C ILE A 187 -18.82 -20.90 -16.34
N GLU A 188 -19.84 -20.17 -15.91
CA GLU A 188 -19.98 -18.73 -16.10
C GLU A 188 -19.80 -18.02 -14.75
N ILE A 189 -18.86 -17.10 -14.68
CA ILE A 189 -18.49 -16.40 -13.45
C ILE A 189 -18.64 -14.89 -13.67
N GLY A 190 -19.52 -14.25 -12.91
CA GLY A 190 -19.76 -12.81 -12.97
C GLY A 190 -18.53 -11.97 -12.64
N ALA A 191 -18.39 -10.82 -13.29
CA ALA A 191 -17.19 -9.98 -13.24
C ALA A 191 -16.86 -9.36 -11.87
N ALA A 192 -17.84 -9.22 -10.99
CA ALA A 192 -17.68 -8.73 -9.63
C ALA A 192 -17.38 -9.83 -8.59
N VAL A 193 -17.28 -11.09 -9.01
CA VAL A 193 -16.83 -12.20 -8.14
C VAL A 193 -15.38 -11.99 -7.72
N SER A 194 -15.06 -12.26 -6.45
CA SER A 194 -13.70 -12.10 -5.93
C SER A 194 -12.72 -13.08 -6.56
N ILE A 195 -11.43 -12.73 -6.56
CA ILE A 195 -10.38 -13.56 -7.14
C ILE A 195 -10.27 -14.90 -6.41
N GLN A 196 -10.39 -14.90 -5.08
CA GLN A 196 -10.42 -16.14 -4.30
C GLN A 196 -11.63 -17.02 -4.69
N ARG A 197 -12.83 -16.43 -4.82
CA ARG A 197 -14.03 -17.20 -5.19
C ARG A 197 -13.98 -17.70 -6.63
N LEU A 198 -13.38 -16.96 -7.56
CA LEU A 198 -13.04 -17.43 -8.91
C LEU A 198 -12.16 -18.68 -8.80
N ALA A 199 -11.04 -18.61 -8.07
CA ALA A 199 -10.13 -19.74 -7.92
C ALA A 199 -10.79 -20.95 -7.29
N ASP A 200 -11.51 -20.78 -6.17
CA ASP A 200 -12.24 -21.86 -5.50
C ASP A 200 -13.24 -22.53 -6.46
N THR A 201 -13.94 -21.73 -7.26
CA THR A 201 -14.92 -22.24 -8.23
C THR A 201 -14.25 -23.04 -9.33
N LEU A 202 -13.16 -22.54 -9.92
CA LEU A 202 -12.43 -23.25 -10.96
C LEU A 202 -11.77 -24.52 -10.42
N SER A 203 -11.14 -24.45 -9.25
CA SER A 203 -10.51 -25.60 -8.63
C SER A 203 -11.49 -26.67 -8.17
N ALA A 204 -12.73 -26.32 -7.86
CA ALA A 204 -13.76 -27.31 -7.51
C ALA A 204 -14.43 -27.97 -8.74
N ASN A 205 -14.34 -27.35 -9.93
CA ASN A 205 -15.21 -27.71 -11.06
C ASN A 205 -14.49 -28.00 -12.38
N LEU A 206 -13.17 -27.78 -12.46
CA LEU A 206 -12.32 -28.19 -13.58
C LEU A 206 -11.68 -29.56 -13.33
N SER A 207 -11.05 -30.13 -14.35
CA SER A 207 -10.44 -31.47 -14.29
C SER A 207 -9.25 -31.53 -13.31
N ASP A 208 -8.94 -32.73 -12.83
CA ASP A 208 -7.82 -32.99 -11.90
C ASP A 208 -6.44 -32.54 -12.43
N ASN A 209 -6.31 -32.39 -13.75
CA ASN A 209 -5.10 -31.91 -14.43
C ASN A 209 -4.95 -30.38 -14.45
N ILE A 210 -6.01 -29.65 -14.04
CA ILE A 210 -6.08 -28.18 -14.10
C ILE A 210 -6.37 -27.61 -12.71
N ALA A 211 -7.36 -28.16 -12.02
CA ALA A 211 -7.90 -27.65 -10.77
C ALA A 211 -6.83 -27.36 -9.68
N PRO A 212 -5.88 -28.28 -9.37
CA PRO A 212 -4.86 -28.03 -8.36
C PRO A 212 -3.92 -26.87 -8.73
N GLU A 213 -3.59 -26.75 -10.01
CA GLU A 213 -2.67 -25.72 -10.50
C GLU A 213 -3.33 -24.34 -10.48
N VAL A 214 -4.64 -24.25 -10.77
CA VAL A 214 -5.41 -23.00 -10.58
C VAL A 214 -5.36 -22.54 -9.12
N ALA A 215 -5.60 -23.45 -8.17
CA ALA A 215 -5.57 -23.14 -6.75
C ALA A 215 -4.17 -22.65 -6.33
N ALA A 216 -3.13 -23.37 -6.72
CA ALA A 216 -1.75 -23.02 -6.37
C ALA A 216 -1.30 -21.70 -7.01
N PHE A 217 -1.72 -21.42 -8.24
CA PHE A 217 -1.35 -20.19 -8.94
C PHE A 217 -2.03 -18.96 -8.34
N ILE A 218 -3.33 -19.05 -8.02
CA ILE A 218 -4.06 -17.94 -7.40
C ILE A 218 -3.76 -17.79 -5.91
N GLN A 219 -3.36 -18.84 -5.19
CA GLN A 219 -2.86 -18.69 -3.80
C GLN A 219 -1.63 -17.78 -3.72
N LYS A 220 -0.86 -17.67 -4.81
CA LYS A 220 0.27 -16.75 -4.95
C LYS A 220 -0.17 -15.35 -5.42
N PHE A 221 -1.47 -15.10 -5.61
CA PHE A 221 -2.00 -13.79 -6.00
C PHE A 221 -2.09 -12.87 -4.78
N SER A 222 -1.13 -11.94 -4.65
CA SER A 222 -1.12 -10.93 -3.59
C SER A 222 -1.34 -11.55 -2.19
N SER A 223 -1.91 -10.79 -1.27
CA SER A 223 -2.31 -11.31 0.04
C SER A 223 -3.72 -11.91 -0.01
N PRO A 224 -4.06 -12.86 0.89
CA PRO A 224 -5.41 -13.38 1.02
C PRO A 224 -6.47 -12.28 1.22
N GLN A 225 -6.14 -11.19 1.93
CA GLN A 225 -7.03 -10.06 2.17
C GLN A 225 -7.40 -9.33 0.88
N ILE A 226 -6.43 -9.17 -0.04
CA ILE A 226 -6.67 -8.59 -1.36
C ILE A 226 -7.44 -9.59 -2.23
N ALA A 227 -7.03 -10.85 -2.31
CA ALA A 227 -7.70 -11.87 -3.12
C ALA A 227 -9.18 -12.10 -2.72
N ASN A 228 -9.48 -11.97 -1.43
CA ASN A 228 -10.84 -12.12 -0.88
C ASN A 228 -11.81 -11.02 -1.31
N PHE A 229 -11.31 -9.82 -1.64
CA PHE A 229 -12.14 -8.65 -1.89
C PHE A 229 -11.96 -8.05 -3.29
N ALA A 230 -10.77 -8.17 -3.88
CA ALA A 230 -10.51 -7.79 -5.26
C ALA A 230 -11.30 -8.71 -6.20
N THR A 231 -11.89 -8.11 -7.23
CA THR A 231 -12.65 -8.84 -8.25
C THR A 231 -11.76 -9.22 -9.41
N TRP A 232 -11.98 -10.38 -10.01
CA TRP A 232 -11.13 -10.87 -11.10
C TRP A 232 -11.12 -9.92 -12.30
N SER A 233 -12.25 -9.33 -12.67
CA SER A 233 -12.31 -8.34 -13.75
C SER A 233 -11.55 -7.07 -13.39
N GLY A 234 -11.69 -6.60 -12.15
CA GLY A 234 -10.95 -5.45 -11.62
C GLY A 234 -9.43 -5.64 -11.70
N ALA A 235 -8.91 -6.86 -11.47
CA ALA A 235 -7.49 -7.16 -11.63
C ALA A 235 -7.02 -7.03 -13.08
N ILE A 236 -7.83 -7.51 -14.04
CA ILE A 236 -7.54 -7.36 -15.48
C ILE A 236 -7.52 -5.89 -15.88
N VAL A 237 -8.56 -5.14 -15.50
CA VAL A 237 -8.72 -3.71 -15.81
C VAL A 237 -7.60 -2.87 -15.20
N SER A 238 -7.15 -3.22 -13.98
CA SER A 238 -6.08 -2.49 -13.30
C SER A 238 -4.72 -2.78 -13.93
N ALA A 239 -4.42 -4.03 -14.27
CA ALA A 239 -3.16 -4.41 -14.91
C ALA A 239 -3.02 -3.83 -16.32
N ALA A 240 -4.12 -3.68 -17.06
CA ALA A 240 -4.13 -3.01 -18.37
C ALA A 240 -3.53 -1.59 -18.37
N LYS A 241 -3.59 -0.90 -17.23
CA LYS A 241 -3.05 0.45 -17.05
C LYS A 241 -1.59 0.46 -16.61
N SER A 242 -1.02 -0.70 -16.27
CA SER A 242 0.37 -0.84 -15.85
C SER A 242 1.24 -1.23 -17.04
N SER A 243 2.34 -0.50 -17.24
CA SER A 243 3.40 -0.90 -18.19
C SER A 243 4.37 -1.92 -17.60
N ILE A 244 4.27 -2.21 -16.30
CA ILE A 244 5.29 -2.95 -15.54
C ILE A 244 4.77 -4.34 -15.10
N SER A 245 3.53 -4.42 -14.62
CA SER A 245 2.97 -5.66 -14.05
C SER A 245 1.99 -6.36 -14.99
N VAL A 246 1.93 -7.71 -14.92
CA VAL A 246 0.93 -8.54 -15.61
C VAL A 246 -0.06 -9.08 -14.60
N SER A 247 -1.35 -9.07 -14.96
CA SER A 247 -2.37 -9.74 -14.15
C SER A 247 -2.24 -11.27 -14.24
N ASP A 248 -2.02 -11.93 -13.10
CA ASP A 248 -2.06 -13.40 -12.99
C ASP A 248 -3.40 -13.95 -13.49
N VAL A 249 -4.51 -13.28 -13.14
CA VAL A 249 -5.86 -13.63 -13.60
C VAL A 249 -5.96 -13.55 -15.12
N LEU A 250 -5.45 -12.48 -15.73
CA LEU A 250 -5.47 -12.32 -17.18
C LEU A 250 -4.68 -13.43 -17.88
N LEU A 251 -3.49 -13.76 -17.38
CA LEU A 251 -2.67 -14.84 -17.91
C LEU A 251 -3.40 -16.19 -17.82
N LEU A 252 -4.00 -16.47 -16.66
CA LEU A 252 -4.75 -17.70 -16.42
C LEU A 252 -5.96 -17.82 -17.35
N LEU A 253 -6.76 -16.77 -17.49
CA LEU A 253 -7.93 -16.81 -18.36
C LEU A 253 -7.55 -16.92 -19.85
N ASN A 254 -6.42 -16.34 -20.26
CA ASN A 254 -5.91 -16.51 -21.63
C ASN A 254 -5.49 -17.96 -21.91
N VAL A 255 -4.77 -18.59 -20.98
CA VAL A 255 -4.33 -19.98 -21.17
C VAL A 255 -5.50 -20.97 -21.14
N LEU A 256 -6.55 -20.67 -20.38
CA LEU A 256 -7.79 -21.46 -20.29
C LEU A 256 -8.82 -21.16 -21.42
N GLU A 257 -8.44 -20.38 -22.43
CA GLU A 257 -9.29 -20.06 -23.59
C GLU A 257 -10.64 -19.42 -23.26
N ALA A 258 -10.66 -18.63 -22.18
CA ALA A 258 -11.88 -18.07 -21.64
C ALA A 258 -12.60 -17.12 -22.62
N GLN A 259 -13.92 -17.16 -22.61
CA GLN A 259 -14.78 -16.25 -23.39
C GLN A 259 -15.36 -15.18 -22.47
N LEU A 260 -15.20 -13.91 -22.82
CA LEU A 260 -15.77 -12.79 -22.07
C LEU A 260 -17.11 -12.40 -22.66
N THR A 261 -18.12 -12.22 -21.81
CA THR A 261 -19.33 -11.49 -22.19
C THR A 261 -19.14 -10.02 -21.86
N VAL A 262 -19.23 -9.16 -22.87
CA VAL A 262 -18.96 -7.73 -22.74
C VAL A 262 -20.19 -6.92 -23.14
N LEU A 263 -20.54 -5.95 -22.29
CA LEU A 263 -21.59 -4.96 -22.52
C LEU A 263 -21.01 -3.75 -23.25
N PHE A 264 -21.37 -3.57 -24.52
CA PHE A 264 -20.92 -2.45 -25.34
C PHE A 264 -21.75 -1.19 -25.10
N SER A 265 -21.26 -0.06 -25.60
CA SER A 265 -21.88 1.27 -25.43
C SER A 265 -23.26 1.38 -26.10
N ASP A 266 -23.54 0.55 -27.10
CA ASP A 266 -24.85 0.43 -27.75
C ASP A 266 -25.86 -0.41 -26.93
N GLY A 267 -25.44 -0.92 -25.77
CA GLY A 267 -26.24 -1.76 -24.88
C GLY A 267 -26.27 -3.25 -25.26
N SER A 268 -25.58 -3.65 -26.34
CA SER A 268 -25.49 -5.04 -26.77
C SER A 268 -24.54 -5.83 -25.88
N LEU A 269 -24.87 -7.10 -25.65
CA LEU A 269 -23.99 -8.09 -25.02
C LEU A 269 -23.39 -8.95 -26.12
N GLN A 270 -22.07 -9.01 -26.20
CA GLN A 270 -21.39 -9.90 -27.15
C GLN A 270 -20.36 -10.76 -26.43
N GLN A 271 -20.24 -12.00 -26.88
CA GLN A 271 -19.23 -12.93 -26.40
C GLN A 271 -17.99 -12.83 -27.29
N ILE A 272 -16.82 -12.62 -26.68
CA ILE A 272 -15.54 -12.51 -27.38
C ILE A 272 -14.45 -13.29 -26.65
N PRO A 273 -13.50 -13.92 -27.37
CA PRO A 273 -12.34 -14.54 -26.75
C PRO A 273 -11.51 -13.50 -25.99
N ILE A 274 -11.03 -13.83 -24.79
CA ILE A 274 -10.23 -12.91 -23.97
C ILE A 274 -8.96 -12.42 -24.69
N GLU A 275 -8.34 -13.26 -25.51
CA GLU A 275 -7.14 -12.92 -26.32
C GLU A 275 -7.43 -11.77 -27.30
N LYS A 276 -8.69 -11.60 -27.73
CA LYS A 276 -9.12 -10.53 -28.63
C LYS A 276 -9.57 -9.27 -27.90
N TYR A 277 -9.60 -9.27 -26.56
CA TYR A 277 -10.04 -8.13 -25.78
C TYR A 277 -8.92 -7.06 -25.72
N PRO A 278 -9.11 -5.88 -26.35
CA PRO A 278 -8.08 -4.85 -26.38
C PRO A 278 -8.02 -4.11 -25.04
N LEU A 279 -7.12 -4.54 -24.14
CA LEU A 279 -6.94 -3.89 -22.84
C LEU A 279 -6.48 -2.43 -22.93
N ASP A 280 -5.78 -2.07 -24.00
CA ASP A 280 -5.34 -0.70 -24.30
C ASP A 280 -6.51 0.26 -24.61
N LYS A 281 -7.69 -0.28 -24.94
CA LYS A 281 -8.91 0.47 -25.28
C LYS A 281 -10.06 0.18 -24.33
N LEU A 282 -9.75 -0.12 -23.06
CA LEU A 282 -10.72 -0.54 -22.04
C LEU A 282 -11.94 0.38 -21.86
N TYR A 283 -11.81 1.67 -22.15
CA TYR A 283 -12.91 2.64 -22.12
C TYR A 283 -13.81 2.57 -23.37
N GLU A 284 -13.26 2.14 -24.51
CA GLU A 284 -13.96 1.96 -25.79
C GLU A 284 -14.58 0.55 -25.91
N THR A 285 -14.03 -0.44 -25.21
CA THR A 285 -14.34 -1.87 -25.42
C THR A 285 -15.53 -2.40 -24.63
N GLY A 286 -16.19 -1.57 -23.80
CA GLY A 286 -17.37 -1.97 -23.03
C GLY A 286 -17.06 -2.45 -21.61
N THR A 287 -18.09 -2.95 -20.91
CA THR A 287 -17.99 -3.42 -19.51
C THR A 287 -18.05 -4.95 -19.49
N ILE A 288 -17.03 -5.60 -18.92
CA ILE A 288 -17.01 -7.06 -18.74
C ILE A 288 -18.13 -7.45 -17.76
N VAL A 289 -19.03 -8.33 -18.17
CA VAL A 289 -20.16 -8.80 -17.36
C VAL A 289 -19.84 -10.13 -16.69
N ASN A 290 -19.32 -11.10 -17.45
CA ASN A 290 -18.90 -12.40 -16.94
C ASN A 290 -17.81 -13.02 -17.82
N VAL A 291 -17.25 -14.14 -17.35
CA VAL A 291 -16.36 -15.00 -18.11
C VAL A 291 -16.94 -16.41 -18.16
N GLN A 292 -16.86 -17.05 -19.32
CA GLN A 292 -17.23 -18.44 -19.55
C GLN A 292 -15.98 -19.29 -19.81
N ILE A 293 -15.87 -20.42 -19.11
CA ILE A 293 -14.74 -21.36 -19.19
C ILE A 293 -15.28 -22.78 -19.38
N SER A 294 -14.64 -23.57 -20.24
CA SER A 294 -15.02 -24.97 -20.50
C SER A 294 -14.66 -25.88 -19.32
N ARG A 295 -15.57 -26.81 -18.99
CA ARG A 295 -15.35 -27.85 -17.96
C ARG A 295 -14.73 -29.12 -18.51
N ASN A 296 -14.82 -29.31 -19.83
CA ASN A 296 -14.44 -30.55 -20.51
C ASN A 296 -12.96 -30.55 -20.95
N ASP A 297 -12.16 -29.60 -20.46
CA ASP A 297 -10.74 -29.54 -20.78
C ASP A 297 -9.94 -30.58 -19.99
N THR A 298 -9.29 -31.48 -20.71
CA THR A 298 -8.51 -32.59 -20.15
C THR A 298 -7.00 -32.34 -20.18
N ARG A 299 -6.56 -31.20 -20.73
CA ARG A 299 -5.16 -30.79 -20.82
C ARG A 299 -4.53 -30.60 -19.44
N ARG A 300 -3.20 -30.53 -19.42
CA ARG A 300 -2.42 -30.37 -18.18
C ARG A 300 -1.98 -28.93 -18.01
N LEU A 301 -2.42 -28.27 -16.95
CA LEU A 301 -2.04 -26.89 -16.66
C LEU A 301 -0.69 -26.84 -15.93
N PHE A 302 0.16 -25.92 -16.35
CA PHE A 302 1.42 -25.54 -15.71
C PHE A 302 1.44 -24.03 -15.54
N CYS A 303 1.58 -23.53 -14.32
CA CYS A 303 1.71 -22.11 -14.04
C CYS A 303 2.95 -21.82 -13.19
N LEU A 304 3.57 -20.68 -13.45
CA LEU A 304 4.75 -20.22 -12.74
C LEU A 304 4.67 -18.71 -12.54
N LYS A 305 4.92 -18.31 -11.30
CA LYS A 305 5.05 -16.92 -10.88
C LYS A 305 6.44 -16.72 -10.28
N LEU A 306 7.17 -15.70 -10.72
CA LEU A 306 8.52 -15.38 -10.24
C LEU A 306 8.54 -13.93 -9.73
N GLY A 307 8.59 -13.75 -8.40
CA GLY A 307 8.67 -12.44 -7.72
C GLY A 307 10.05 -12.16 -7.13
N GLU A 308 10.28 -10.92 -6.69
CA GLU A 308 11.56 -10.46 -6.13
C GLU A 308 11.81 -10.96 -4.71
N THR A 309 10.78 -11.03 -3.85
CA THR A 309 10.95 -11.41 -2.43
C THR A 309 10.11 -12.62 -2.02
N SER A 310 8.89 -12.74 -2.56
CA SER A 310 7.99 -13.88 -2.37
C SER A 310 7.12 -14.12 -3.62
N GLU A 311 6.45 -15.28 -3.69
CA GLU A 311 5.51 -15.57 -4.77
C GLU A 311 4.26 -14.67 -4.74
N GLU A 312 4.03 -13.89 -3.67
CA GLU A 312 2.88 -12.99 -3.47
C GLU A 312 3.05 -11.58 -4.06
N ASP A 313 4.26 -11.22 -4.52
CA ASP A 313 4.56 -9.88 -5.04
C ASP A 313 3.89 -9.60 -6.40
N SER A 314 3.81 -8.30 -6.77
CA SER A 314 3.53 -7.91 -8.15
C SER A 314 4.72 -8.33 -9.02
N THR A 315 4.46 -9.18 -10.01
CA THR A 315 5.52 -9.77 -10.84
C THR A 315 5.62 -9.10 -12.19
N ASN A 316 6.86 -8.99 -12.66
CA ASN A 316 7.19 -8.56 -14.01
C ASN A 316 7.32 -9.77 -14.97
N PHE A 317 7.33 -10.99 -14.43
CA PHE A 317 7.45 -12.23 -15.19
C PHE A 317 6.52 -13.32 -14.64
N ASN A 318 5.55 -13.73 -15.46
CA ASN A 318 4.66 -14.85 -15.19
C ASN A 318 4.61 -15.78 -16.40
N PHE A 319 4.35 -17.06 -16.19
CA PHE A 319 4.33 -18.05 -17.26
C PHE A 319 3.22 -19.07 -17.05
N ALA A 320 2.45 -19.36 -18.09
CA ALA A 320 1.39 -20.37 -18.02
C ALA A 320 1.35 -21.19 -19.30
N ALA A 321 1.19 -22.49 -19.17
CA ALA A 321 1.10 -23.44 -20.27
C ALA A 321 -0.01 -24.44 -20.01
N LEU A 322 -0.94 -24.58 -20.94
CA LEU A 322 -1.96 -25.62 -20.94
C LEU A 322 -1.57 -26.64 -22.00
N ILE A 323 -1.02 -27.76 -21.55
CA ILE A 323 -0.35 -28.75 -22.39
C ILE A 323 -1.35 -29.74 -22.96
N GLY A 324 -1.38 -29.74 -24.28
CA GLY A 324 -2.18 -30.57 -25.15
C GLY A 324 -1.79 -32.05 -25.20
N ASP A 325 -2.57 -32.81 -25.95
CA ASP A 325 -2.20 -34.14 -26.45
C ASP A 325 -2.38 -34.16 -27.97
N LYS A 326 -2.32 -35.34 -28.62
CA LYS A 326 -2.48 -35.43 -30.09
C LYS A 326 -3.86 -34.96 -30.61
N LYS A 327 -4.83 -34.69 -29.74
CA LYS A 327 -6.19 -34.24 -30.09
C LYS A 327 -6.44 -32.77 -29.74
N GLN A 328 -5.67 -32.18 -28.84
CA GLN A 328 -5.84 -30.80 -28.39
C GLN A 328 -4.50 -30.09 -28.41
N GLU A 329 -4.39 -28.96 -29.10
CA GLU A 329 -3.15 -28.17 -29.18
C GLU A 329 -2.77 -27.55 -27.82
N SER A 330 -1.47 -27.44 -27.57
CA SER A 330 -0.95 -26.74 -26.40
C SER A 330 -1.12 -25.22 -26.53
N ARG A 331 -1.27 -24.54 -25.39
CA ARG A 331 -1.30 -23.08 -25.32
C ARG A 331 -0.31 -22.57 -24.30
N ILE A 332 0.55 -21.63 -24.68
CA ILE A 332 1.65 -21.16 -23.84
C ILE A 332 1.71 -19.64 -23.87
N PHE A 333 1.68 -19.02 -22.69
CA PHE A 333 1.71 -17.58 -22.51
C PHE A 333 2.78 -17.16 -21.52
N VAL A 334 3.35 -15.98 -21.76
CA VAL A 334 4.27 -15.28 -20.86
C VAL A 334 3.75 -13.88 -20.58
N GLY A 335 3.83 -13.45 -19.32
CA GLY A 335 3.63 -12.07 -18.91
C GLY A 335 4.97 -11.35 -18.80
N LEU A 336 5.11 -10.19 -19.46
CA LEU A 336 6.33 -9.35 -19.48
C LEU A 336 6.01 -7.86 -19.21
N GLY A 337 4.96 -7.57 -18.44
CA GLY A 337 4.31 -6.26 -18.35
C GLY A 337 3.16 -6.10 -19.35
N GLY A 338 1.98 -5.64 -18.89
CA GLY A 338 0.81 -5.42 -19.74
C GLY A 338 0.12 -6.71 -20.23
N GLN A 339 -0.16 -6.81 -21.54
CA GLN A 339 -0.85 -7.95 -22.16
C GLN A 339 0.05 -9.19 -22.24
N PRO A 340 -0.45 -10.38 -21.84
CA PRO A 340 0.29 -11.63 -22.02
C PRO A 340 0.62 -11.91 -23.49
N LYS A 341 1.86 -12.34 -23.75
CA LYS A 341 2.32 -12.75 -25.08
C LYS A 341 2.13 -14.26 -25.24
N ARG A 342 1.45 -14.67 -26.31
CA ARG A 342 1.32 -16.07 -26.71
C ARG A 342 2.57 -16.56 -27.45
N LEU A 343 3.10 -17.74 -27.09
CA LEU A 343 4.33 -18.30 -27.62
C LEU A 343 4.05 -19.42 -28.65
N LYS A 344 3.46 -19.06 -29.79
CA LYS A 344 2.96 -20.02 -30.81
C LYS A 344 4.01 -20.99 -31.36
N GLU A 345 5.24 -20.55 -31.57
CA GLU A 345 6.31 -21.42 -32.07
C GLU A 345 6.79 -22.41 -31.00
N LEU A 346 6.74 -22.01 -29.72
CA LEU A 346 6.98 -22.93 -28.61
C LEU A 346 5.82 -23.94 -28.46
N GLU A 347 4.56 -23.53 -28.68
CA GLU A 347 3.40 -24.43 -28.71
C GLU A 347 3.62 -25.56 -29.74
N LYS A 348 3.95 -25.20 -30.99
CA LYS A 348 4.25 -26.17 -32.06
C LYS A 348 5.40 -27.11 -31.70
N TYR A 349 6.47 -26.58 -31.12
CA TYR A 349 7.61 -27.39 -30.70
C TYR A 349 7.20 -28.39 -29.62
N VAL A 350 6.45 -27.95 -28.61
CA VAL A 350 5.96 -28.81 -27.52
C VAL A 350 5.03 -29.91 -28.04
N ASP A 351 4.12 -29.59 -28.96
CA ASP A 351 3.15 -30.53 -29.53
C ASP A 351 3.80 -31.54 -30.50
N SER A 352 4.93 -31.18 -31.12
CA SER A 352 5.65 -32.03 -32.09
C SER A 352 6.75 -32.90 -31.48
N GLY A 353 7.20 -32.60 -30.26
CA GLY A 353 8.41 -33.18 -29.68
C GLY A 353 8.16 -34.40 -28.80
N ASP A 354 8.93 -35.47 -29.04
CA ASP A 354 9.06 -36.61 -28.09
C ASP A 354 10.19 -36.38 -27.06
N SER A 355 11.04 -35.36 -27.29
CA SER A 355 12.11 -34.93 -26.39
C SER A 355 12.29 -33.40 -26.44
N TYR A 356 12.74 -32.83 -25.32
CA TYR A 356 12.81 -31.38 -25.12
C TYR A 356 14.21 -30.95 -24.67
N GLU A 357 14.78 -29.99 -25.39
CA GLU A 357 16.10 -29.40 -25.15
C GLU A 357 15.99 -27.90 -24.87
N LEU A 358 16.67 -27.43 -23.82
CA LEU A 358 16.52 -26.05 -23.32
C LEU A 358 16.95 -24.99 -24.35
N GLU A 359 18.04 -25.23 -25.08
CA GLU A 359 18.54 -24.29 -26.09
C GLU A 359 17.55 -24.13 -27.27
N GLU A 360 16.89 -25.21 -27.69
CA GLU A 360 15.87 -25.10 -28.75
C GLU A 360 14.60 -24.44 -28.22
N MET A 361 14.16 -24.74 -26.99
CA MET A 361 13.05 -24.04 -26.33
C MET A 361 13.29 -22.53 -26.24
N TYR A 362 14.52 -22.09 -25.97
CA TYR A 362 14.90 -20.68 -26.01
C TYR A 362 14.73 -20.08 -27.41
N LYS A 363 15.28 -20.76 -28.42
CA LYS A 363 15.23 -20.32 -29.81
C LYS A 363 13.80 -20.17 -30.34
N VAL A 364 12.93 -21.16 -30.09
CA VAL A 364 11.53 -21.12 -30.58
C VAL A 364 10.63 -20.23 -29.73
N SER A 365 10.91 -20.06 -28.43
CA SER A 365 10.12 -19.15 -27.58
C SER A 365 10.38 -17.68 -27.89
N GLY A 366 11.56 -17.33 -28.40
CA GLY A 366 11.97 -15.95 -28.64
C GLY A 366 12.05 -15.11 -27.36
N LEU A 367 12.26 -15.76 -26.21
CA LEU A 367 12.49 -15.10 -24.92
C LEU A 367 13.96 -14.67 -24.80
N GLU A 368 14.19 -13.48 -24.24
CA GLU A 368 15.54 -13.05 -23.86
C GLU A 368 16.09 -13.98 -22.78
N ARG A 369 17.37 -14.32 -22.88
CA ARG A 369 18.04 -15.22 -21.93
C ARG A 369 18.38 -14.47 -20.64
N ASN A 370 17.55 -14.65 -19.62
CA ASN A 370 17.78 -14.16 -18.26
C ASN A 370 17.39 -15.22 -17.22
N ASN A 371 17.52 -14.89 -15.93
CA ASN A 371 17.21 -15.82 -14.84
C ASN A 371 15.74 -16.29 -14.88
N ASN A 372 14.79 -15.39 -15.16
CA ASN A 372 13.37 -15.70 -15.13
C ASN A 372 12.97 -16.63 -16.27
N SER A 373 13.38 -16.32 -17.51
CA SER A 373 13.15 -17.17 -18.67
C SER A 373 13.83 -18.54 -18.51
N ALA A 374 15.01 -18.60 -17.90
CA ALA A 374 15.75 -19.84 -17.69
C ALA A 374 15.01 -20.77 -16.75
N VAL A 375 14.55 -20.23 -15.62
CA VAL A 375 13.75 -20.96 -14.64
C VAL A 375 12.44 -21.43 -15.26
N ALA A 376 11.75 -20.56 -16.01
CA ALA A 376 10.47 -20.90 -16.64
C ALA A 376 10.59 -22.04 -17.65
N LEU A 377 11.53 -21.95 -18.60
CA LEU A 377 11.71 -22.97 -19.63
C LEU A 377 12.24 -24.29 -19.04
N THR A 378 13.12 -24.22 -18.04
CA THR A 378 13.66 -25.42 -17.39
C THR A 378 12.59 -26.15 -16.57
N ARG A 379 11.74 -25.41 -15.84
CA ARG A 379 10.61 -26.00 -15.10
C ARG A 379 9.54 -26.54 -16.04
N LEU A 380 9.25 -25.85 -17.14
CA LEU A 380 8.35 -26.36 -18.18
C LEU A 380 8.90 -27.66 -18.78
N MET A 381 10.18 -27.70 -19.16
CA MET A 381 10.84 -28.89 -19.69
C MET A 381 10.74 -30.08 -18.72
N SER A 382 10.97 -29.86 -17.43
CA SER A 382 10.82 -30.90 -16.40
C SER A 382 9.36 -31.35 -16.26
N PHE A 383 8.40 -30.42 -16.31
CA PHE A 383 6.97 -30.75 -16.26
C PHE A 383 6.51 -31.59 -17.45
N LEU A 384 7.05 -31.31 -18.64
CA LEU A 384 6.78 -32.07 -19.86
C LEU A 384 7.33 -33.50 -19.77
N LYS A 385 8.51 -33.70 -19.15
CA LYS A 385 9.15 -35.02 -18.98
C LYS A 385 8.48 -35.88 -17.90
N ASP A 386 8.29 -35.34 -16.71
CA ASP A 386 8.03 -36.16 -15.51
C ASP A 386 6.62 -35.99 -14.94
N GLY A 387 5.82 -35.08 -15.48
CA GLY A 387 4.48 -34.82 -14.96
C GLY A 387 4.42 -34.06 -13.62
N ARG A 388 5.57 -33.84 -12.98
CA ARG A 388 5.67 -33.29 -11.63
C ARG A 388 6.25 -31.89 -11.64
N LYS A 389 5.65 -31.02 -10.84
CA LYS A 389 6.25 -29.75 -10.44
C LYS A 389 7.14 -30.02 -9.23
N VAL A 390 8.42 -29.68 -9.29
CA VAL A 390 9.29 -29.71 -8.12
C VAL A 390 8.96 -28.48 -7.27
N GLU A 391 7.99 -28.58 -6.38
CA GLU A 391 7.78 -27.57 -5.32
C GLU A 391 8.37 -28.11 -4.01
N ALA A 392 9.54 -27.59 -3.63
CA ALA A 392 10.08 -27.79 -2.30
C ALA A 392 9.38 -26.82 -1.34
N LYS A 393 8.24 -27.22 -0.75
CA LYS A 393 7.79 -26.58 0.50
C LYS A 393 8.72 -27.07 1.60
N GLU A 394 9.76 -26.32 1.90
CA GLU A 394 10.54 -26.54 3.10
C GLU A 394 9.64 -26.23 4.31
N ASN A 395 9.25 -27.27 5.05
CA ASN A 395 8.67 -27.08 6.37
C ASN A 395 9.77 -26.48 7.25
N VAL A 396 9.66 -25.19 7.55
CA VAL A 396 10.60 -24.53 8.46
C VAL A 396 10.31 -24.99 9.87
N ASN A 397 11.10 -25.95 10.36
CA ASN A 397 11.06 -26.40 11.74
C ASN A 397 12.02 -25.54 12.57
N TYR A 398 11.50 -24.68 13.43
CA TYR A 398 12.30 -23.87 14.35
C TYR A 398 12.63 -24.68 15.61
N LEU A 399 13.92 -24.75 15.97
CA LEU A 399 14.39 -25.34 17.22
C LEU A 399 15.16 -24.29 18.02
N GLN A 400 14.70 -23.99 19.23
CA GLN A 400 15.26 -22.95 20.09
C GLN A 400 15.80 -23.59 21.37
N TYR A 401 17.11 -23.48 21.59
CA TYR A 401 17.77 -23.96 22.80
C TYR A 401 18.11 -22.78 23.72
N PHE A 402 17.72 -22.87 24.99
CA PHE A 402 18.12 -21.93 26.03
C PHE A 402 18.45 -22.66 27.32
N LYS A 403 19.30 -22.07 28.16
CA LYS A 403 19.67 -22.64 29.47
C LYS A 403 18.54 -22.39 30.48
N PRO A 404 17.95 -23.42 31.10
CA PRO A 404 16.97 -23.22 32.16
C PRO A 404 17.59 -22.49 33.35
N THR A 405 16.81 -21.62 34.00
CA THR A 405 17.22 -20.86 35.19
C THR A 405 16.30 -21.18 36.36
N THR A 406 16.87 -21.21 37.57
CA THR A 406 16.10 -21.31 38.81
C THR A 406 15.70 -19.94 39.36
N ASN A 407 16.26 -18.85 38.84
CA ASN A 407 15.88 -17.49 39.21
C ASN A 407 14.40 -17.26 38.85
N GLU A 408 13.65 -16.59 39.73
CA GLU A 408 12.22 -16.32 39.55
C GLU A 408 11.91 -15.33 38.42
N SER A 409 12.91 -14.56 37.97
CA SER A 409 12.75 -13.51 36.95
C SER A 409 13.82 -13.58 35.85
N ALA A 410 15.08 -13.30 36.19
CA ALA A 410 16.14 -13.15 35.20
C ALA A 410 16.51 -14.49 34.52
N GLY A 411 16.52 -14.49 33.18
CA GLY A 411 16.83 -15.66 32.37
C GLY A 411 15.63 -16.58 32.08
N ARG A 412 14.43 -16.27 32.61
CA ARG A 412 13.20 -17.00 32.26
C ARG A 412 12.60 -16.43 30.96
N PRO A 413 12.00 -17.26 30.09
CA PRO A 413 11.30 -16.80 28.89
C PRO A 413 9.91 -16.24 29.25
N ILE A 414 9.87 -15.18 30.05
CA ILE A 414 8.62 -14.55 30.49
C ILE A 414 8.04 -13.77 29.30
N ALA A 415 6.78 -14.06 28.97
CA ALA A 415 6.07 -13.33 27.93
C ALA A 415 5.97 -11.84 28.27
N ASN A 416 6.13 -10.97 27.28
CA ASN A 416 6.03 -9.54 27.48
C ASN A 416 4.63 -9.15 27.97
N TYR A 417 4.55 -8.40 29.07
CA TYR A 417 3.30 -7.95 29.69
C TYR A 417 2.39 -7.14 28.75
N PHE A 418 2.95 -6.58 27.67
CA PHE A 418 2.25 -5.84 26.64
C PHE A 418 1.46 -6.74 25.67
N ASN A 419 1.87 -7.99 25.46
CA ASN A 419 1.39 -8.84 24.37
C ASN A 419 -0.13 -8.99 24.36
N GLN A 420 -0.75 -9.21 25.53
CA GLN A 420 -2.20 -9.34 25.64
C GLN A 420 -2.94 -8.12 25.10
N ARG A 421 -2.47 -6.90 25.41
CA ARG A 421 -3.08 -5.66 24.92
C ARG A 421 -2.84 -5.46 23.42
N ALA A 422 -1.72 -5.95 22.90
CA ALA A 422 -1.41 -5.86 21.48
C ALA A 422 -2.37 -6.74 20.65
N ILE A 423 -2.59 -7.99 21.09
CA ILE A 423 -3.44 -8.95 20.38
C ILE A 423 -4.94 -8.67 20.50
N THR A 424 -5.37 -7.88 21.49
CA THR A 424 -6.78 -7.46 21.69
C THR A 424 -7.07 -6.08 21.11
N GLY A 425 -6.04 -5.36 20.62
CA GLY A 425 -6.19 -3.98 20.15
C GLY A 425 -6.28 -2.91 21.25
N GLU A 426 -6.23 -3.30 22.53
CA GLU A 426 -6.25 -2.40 23.70
C GLU A 426 -4.93 -1.61 23.87
N ALA A 427 -3.90 -1.97 23.11
CA ALA A 427 -2.66 -1.25 22.98
C ALA A 427 -2.87 0.12 22.31
N ILE A 428 -2.79 1.19 23.10
CA ILE A 428 -2.89 2.59 22.63
C ILE A 428 -1.55 3.06 22.07
N TYR A 429 -1.52 3.45 20.80
CA TYR A 429 -0.42 4.15 20.13
C TYR A 429 -0.72 5.65 19.99
N VAL A 430 0.20 6.46 19.48
CA VAL A 430 0.00 7.92 19.42
C VAL A 430 -1.24 8.29 18.62
N ASN A 431 -1.44 7.64 17.46
CA ASN A 431 -2.61 7.83 16.60
C ASN A 431 -3.92 7.26 17.19
N ASP A 432 -3.87 6.60 18.35
CA ASP A 432 -5.07 6.09 19.02
C ASP A 432 -5.57 7.01 20.14
N ILE A 433 -4.73 7.94 20.60
CA ILE A 433 -5.05 8.94 21.61
C ILE A 433 -6.15 9.86 21.07
N GLN A 434 -7.17 10.15 21.87
CA GLN A 434 -8.24 11.08 21.50
C GLN A 434 -7.88 12.50 21.96
N ALA A 435 -8.04 13.47 21.07
CA ALA A 435 -7.97 14.89 21.38
C ALA A 435 -9.16 15.60 20.74
N TYR A 436 -9.95 16.30 21.56
CA TYR A 436 -11.09 17.07 21.09
C TYR A 436 -10.64 18.34 20.38
N ASN A 437 -11.38 18.73 19.33
CA ASN A 437 -11.09 19.92 18.52
C ASN A 437 -9.68 19.94 17.90
N ALA A 438 -9.10 18.76 17.66
CA ALA A 438 -7.77 18.67 17.07
C ALA A 438 -7.75 19.07 15.59
N VAL A 439 -6.58 19.47 15.11
CA VAL A 439 -6.27 19.58 13.67
C VAL A 439 -5.23 18.53 13.28
N HIS A 440 -5.18 18.22 11.99
CA HIS A 440 -4.26 17.27 11.38
C HIS A 440 -3.37 17.98 10.36
N LEU A 441 -2.10 17.59 10.31
CA LEU A 441 -1.13 18.13 9.36
C LEU A 441 -1.15 17.34 8.04
N GLY A 442 -1.16 18.07 6.93
CA GLY A 442 -0.79 17.61 5.60
C GLY A 442 0.53 18.27 5.21
N PHE A 443 1.46 17.51 4.65
CA PHE A 443 2.83 17.99 4.45
C PHE A 443 3.02 18.48 3.01
N VAL A 444 3.58 19.68 2.87
CA VAL A 444 3.99 20.23 1.57
C VAL A 444 5.47 19.91 1.41
N LEU A 445 5.78 18.97 0.51
CA LEU A 445 7.11 18.40 0.34
C LEU A 445 7.75 18.86 -0.97
N SER A 446 9.08 18.94 -0.98
CA SER A 446 9.86 19.19 -2.20
C SER A 446 9.63 18.09 -3.22
N THR A 447 9.35 18.48 -4.47
CA THR A 447 9.21 17.57 -5.62
C THR A 447 10.45 17.56 -6.51
N VAL A 448 11.53 18.24 -6.11
CA VAL A 448 12.80 18.30 -6.84
C VAL A 448 13.97 17.92 -5.93
N PRO A 449 15.01 17.24 -6.45
CA PRO A 449 16.13 16.81 -5.64
C PRO A 449 17.05 17.96 -5.23
N HIS A 450 17.06 19.08 -5.97
CA HIS A 450 17.80 20.28 -5.60
C HIS A 450 17.20 21.49 -6.34
N GLY A 451 16.91 22.58 -5.64
CA GLY A 451 16.34 23.77 -6.25
C GLY A 451 16.17 24.96 -5.33
N GLU A 452 16.01 26.15 -5.91
CA GLU A 452 15.57 27.36 -5.19
C GLU A 452 14.05 27.46 -5.29
N ILE A 453 13.37 27.73 -4.18
CA ILE A 453 11.94 28.03 -4.16
C ILE A 453 11.75 29.49 -4.58
N LEU A 454 11.02 29.70 -5.67
CA LEU A 454 10.70 31.01 -6.20
C LEU A 454 9.40 31.56 -5.59
N ASN A 455 8.40 30.68 -5.45
CA ASN A 455 7.07 31.04 -4.96
C ASN A 455 6.38 29.82 -4.35
N ILE A 456 5.51 30.07 -3.37
CA ILE A 456 4.64 29.08 -2.74
C ILE A 456 3.22 29.65 -2.76
N ASP A 457 2.35 29.08 -3.57
CA ASP A 457 0.94 29.45 -3.64
C ASP A 457 0.06 28.37 -3.00
N TYR A 458 -0.50 28.71 -1.84
CA TYR A 458 -1.44 27.88 -1.08
C TYR A 458 -2.87 28.43 -1.11
N SER A 459 -3.18 29.41 -1.98
CA SER A 459 -4.48 30.08 -2.00
C SER A 459 -5.66 29.14 -2.27
N GLU A 460 -5.50 28.17 -3.17
CA GLU A 460 -6.53 27.15 -3.44
C GLU A 460 -6.77 26.22 -2.25
N ALA A 461 -5.72 25.89 -1.49
CA ALA A 461 -5.84 25.06 -0.29
C ALA A 461 -6.69 25.75 0.78
N LEU A 462 -6.54 27.07 0.95
CA LEU A 462 -7.29 27.85 1.94
C LEU A 462 -8.77 28.04 1.62
N LYS A 463 -9.19 27.81 0.36
CA LYS A 463 -10.61 27.87 -0.03
C LYS A 463 -11.41 26.66 0.46
N LEU A 464 -10.74 25.56 0.82
CA LEU A 464 -11.43 24.36 1.29
C LEU A 464 -11.95 24.56 2.71
N GLU A 465 -13.24 24.35 2.92
CA GLU A 465 -13.85 24.37 4.25
C GLU A 465 -13.17 23.34 5.17
N GLY A 466 -12.86 23.77 6.40
CA GLY A 466 -12.16 22.96 7.40
C GLY A 466 -10.63 23.03 7.34
N VAL A 467 -10.04 23.73 6.38
CA VAL A 467 -8.61 24.09 6.39
C VAL A 467 -8.40 25.28 7.32
N ALA A 468 -7.51 25.13 8.30
CA ALA A 468 -7.20 26.15 9.30
C ALA A 468 -6.07 27.10 8.86
N GLY A 469 -5.15 26.64 8.00
CA GLY A 469 -4.08 27.49 7.49
C GLY A 469 -2.89 26.71 6.93
N TYR A 470 -1.99 27.46 6.29
CA TYR A 470 -0.63 27.03 5.93
C TYR A 470 0.36 27.57 6.96
N PHE A 471 1.35 26.74 7.32
CA PHE A 471 2.41 27.07 8.27
C PHE A 471 3.76 26.61 7.71
N GLY A 472 4.79 27.44 7.82
CA GLY A 472 6.14 27.14 7.36
C GLY A 472 7.21 27.83 8.21
N VAL A 473 8.37 28.08 7.62
CA VAL A 473 9.53 28.66 8.34
C VAL A 473 9.23 30.01 9.03
N SER A 474 8.36 30.84 8.43
CA SER A 474 7.93 32.12 9.01
C SER A 474 7.15 32.00 10.32
N ASP A 475 6.64 30.80 10.62
CA ASP A 475 5.84 30.52 11.80
C ASP A 475 6.68 29.98 12.98
N VAL A 476 7.97 29.74 12.74
CA VAL A 476 8.93 29.28 13.76
C VAL A 476 9.30 30.43 14.69
N LEU A 477 9.16 30.22 16.00
CA LEU A 477 9.43 31.24 17.01
C LEU A 477 10.91 31.27 17.46
N GLY A 478 11.58 30.12 17.38
CA GLY A 478 12.95 29.92 17.79
C GLY A 478 13.87 29.57 16.63
N ASN A 479 14.66 28.50 16.79
CA ASN A 479 15.63 28.07 15.78
C ASN A 479 15.01 27.02 14.85
N ASN A 480 14.98 27.28 13.53
CA ASN A 480 14.49 26.35 12.52
C ASN A 480 15.45 25.17 12.23
N LYS A 481 16.65 25.22 12.81
CA LYS A 481 17.61 24.11 12.88
C LYS A 481 17.78 23.63 14.33
N PRO A 482 16.70 23.17 14.99
CA PRO A 482 16.77 22.74 16.38
C PRO A 482 17.62 21.47 16.45
N GLY A 483 18.82 21.58 17.02
CA GLY A 483 19.83 20.52 16.97
C GLY A 483 20.31 20.09 18.35
N LEU A 484 21.02 18.97 18.43
CA LEU A 484 21.58 18.46 19.70
C LEU A 484 22.86 19.19 20.14
N GLN A 485 23.15 20.35 19.55
CA GLN A 485 24.33 21.17 19.86
C GLN A 485 24.34 21.59 21.34
N GLN A 486 23.17 21.87 21.93
CA GLN A 486 23.03 22.17 23.36
C GLN A 486 23.19 20.93 24.26
N ALA A 487 23.05 19.72 23.72
CA ALA A 487 23.19 18.46 24.46
C ALA A 487 24.62 17.91 24.47
N ASN A 488 25.63 18.69 24.03
CA ASN A 488 27.04 18.29 23.92
C ASN A 488 27.29 17.04 23.05
N MET A 489 26.36 16.70 22.16
CA MET A 489 26.57 15.67 21.16
C MET A 489 27.12 16.36 19.93
N ASN A 490 28.42 16.21 19.65
CA ASN A 490 29.16 16.81 18.52
C ASN A 490 28.71 16.27 17.15
N PHE A 491 27.41 16.21 16.89
CA PHE A 491 26.84 16.04 15.56
C PHE A 491 26.47 17.44 15.07
N PRO A 492 27.20 18.02 14.10
CA PRO A 492 26.76 19.23 13.43
C PRO A 492 25.50 18.87 12.62
N ASP A 493 24.34 18.89 13.29
CA ASP A 493 23.05 18.79 12.64
C ASP A 493 22.67 20.19 12.17
N ASP A 494 22.79 20.42 10.86
CA ASP A 494 22.43 21.67 10.18
C ASP A 494 21.08 21.56 9.45
N THR A 495 20.36 20.46 9.71
CA THR A 495 19.09 20.15 9.07
C THR A 495 17.98 21.08 9.53
N THR A 496 17.15 21.50 8.58
CA THR A 496 16.03 22.41 8.82
C THR A 496 14.73 21.63 9.01
N VAL A 497 13.88 22.05 9.96
CA VAL A 497 12.53 21.45 10.11
C VAL A 497 11.63 21.87 8.95
N PHE A 498 11.69 23.14 8.54
CA PHE A 498 11.10 23.64 7.30
C PHE A 498 12.19 24.16 6.39
N ALA A 499 12.11 23.88 5.09
CA ALA A 499 13.08 24.34 4.09
C ALA A 499 13.33 25.84 4.23
N GLU A 500 14.61 26.20 4.32
CA GLU A 500 15.08 27.58 4.50
C GLU A 500 16.33 27.81 3.63
N GLY A 501 16.67 29.07 3.35
CA GLY A 501 17.86 29.41 2.59
C GLY A 501 19.14 28.94 3.28
N LYS A 502 20.14 28.53 2.50
CA LYS A 502 21.41 28.01 3.01
C LYS A 502 22.19 29.13 3.72
N VAL A 503 22.26 29.09 5.05
CA VAL A 503 23.32 29.78 5.80
C VAL A 503 24.54 28.87 5.79
N SER A 504 25.59 29.29 5.09
CA SER A 504 26.91 28.68 5.10
C SER A 504 27.41 28.52 6.54
N ILE A 505 27.71 27.29 6.98
CA ILE A 505 28.53 27.05 8.17
C ILE A 505 29.94 26.71 7.71
N GLU A 506 30.91 27.46 8.22
CA GLU A 506 32.34 27.27 7.97
C GLU A 506 32.82 25.93 8.55
N TYR A 507 33.27 25.05 7.68
CA TYR A 507 34.44 24.21 7.95
C TYR A 507 35.41 24.35 6.77
N GLY A 508 36.13 25.47 6.73
CA GLY A 508 37.33 25.68 5.91
C GLY A 508 37.20 25.43 4.39
N LEU A 509 37.19 26.52 3.62
CA LEU A 509 37.50 26.62 2.17
C LEU A 509 36.38 26.30 1.16
N GLN A 510 35.41 27.20 1.01
CA GLN A 510 35.20 28.10 -0.15
C GLN A 510 33.80 28.72 -0.06
N THR A 511 33.74 30.04 -0.01
CA THR A 511 32.51 30.80 0.18
C THR A 511 31.88 31.16 -1.16
N THR A 512 30.72 30.58 -1.47
CA THR A 512 29.74 31.26 -2.33
C THR A 512 28.86 32.13 -1.43
N LYS A 513 28.90 33.46 -1.65
CA LYS A 513 28.06 34.43 -0.93
C LYS A 513 26.60 34.11 -1.21
N ASN A 514 25.84 33.63 -0.21
CA ASN A 514 24.40 33.47 -0.34
C ASN A 514 23.67 34.79 -0.06
N ASN A 515 22.74 35.12 -0.96
CA ASN A 515 21.72 36.13 -0.72
C ASN A 515 20.71 35.56 0.28
N LYS A 516 20.45 36.31 1.37
CA LYS A 516 19.51 35.96 2.46
C LYS A 516 18.04 35.76 2.03
N ASN A 517 17.73 35.76 0.74
CA ASN A 517 16.37 35.83 0.21
C ASN A 517 15.91 34.57 -0.56
N ASN A 518 16.74 33.54 -0.75
CA ASN A 518 16.36 32.35 -1.53
C ASN A 518 16.27 31.11 -0.63
N VAL A 519 15.04 30.64 -0.37
CA VAL A 519 14.80 29.34 0.28
C VAL A 519 15.23 28.23 -0.68
N GLN A 520 15.99 27.24 -0.19
CA GLN A 520 16.49 26.13 -0.99
C GLN A 520 15.94 24.79 -0.50
N VAL A 521 15.79 23.85 -1.43
CA VAL A 521 15.50 22.44 -1.16
C VAL A 521 16.66 21.59 -1.67
N GLU A 522 17.08 20.60 -0.89
CA GLU A 522 18.30 19.80 -1.12
C GLU A 522 18.01 18.30 -1.32
N CYS A 523 16.75 17.88 -1.19
CA CYS A 523 16.31 16.54 -1.55
C CYS A 523 14.81 16.50 -1.89
N VAL A 524 14.39 15.44 -2.59
CA VAL A 524 12.96 15.13 -2.77
C VAL A 524 12.40 14.73 -1.41
N GLY A 525 11.21 15.24 -1.07
CA GLY A 525 10.55 14.97 0.19
C GLY A 525 10.85 15.98 1.31
N GLN A 526 11.80 16.92 1.13
CA GLN A 526 12.09 17.94 2.15
C GLN A 526 10.86 18.76 2.48
N VAL A 527 10.56 18.93 3.76
CA VAL A 527 9.36 19.65 4.20
C VAL A 527 9.52 21.14 3.94
N ILE A 528 8.64 21.70 3.13
CA ILE A 528 8.58 23.14 2.83
C ILE A 528 7.64 23.83 3.82
N GLY A 529 6.52 23.17 4.14
CA GLY A 529 5.53 23.64 5.10
C GLY A 529 4.47 22.59 5.36
N VAL A 530 3.44 22.95 6.13
CA VAL A 530 2.31 22.09 6.45
C VAL A 530 0.98 22.84 6.30
N ILE A 531 -0.05 22.14 5.85
CA ILE A 531 -1.44 22.57 5.95
C ILE A 531 -2.05 21.94 7.20
N ALA A 532 -2.73 22.74 8.03
CA ALA A 532 -3.53 22.21 9.13
C ALA A 532 -5.02 22.17 8.72
N ALA A 533 -5.71 21.06 8.97
CA ALA A 533 -7.14 20.92 8.70
C ALA A 533 -7.85 20.07 9.76
N ASN A 534 -9.19 20.08 9.77
CA ASN A 534 -10.00 19.39 10.78
C ASN A 534 -9.91 17.85 10.73
N ASP A 535 -9.46 17.28 9.62
CA ASP A 535 -9.22 15.85 9.48
C ASP A 535 -8.01 15.56 8.58
N VAL A 536 -7.44 14.37 8.72
CA VAL A 536 -6.22 13.97 8.01
C VAL A 536 -6.40 13.83 6.49
N VAL A 537 -7.60 13.46 6.02
CA VAL A 537 -7.88 13.29 4.58
C VAL A 537 -7.92 14.65 3.91
N LEU A 538 -8.63 15.61 4.51
CA LEU A 538 -8.66 17.00 4.08
C LEU A 538 -7.27 17.64 4.12
N ALA A 539 -6.51 17.43 5.20
CA ALA A 539 -5.17 18.00 5.33
C ALA A 539 -4.22 17.52 4.22
N ARG A 540 -4.17 16.21 3.94
CA ARG A 540 -3.39 15.64 2.83
C ARG A 540 -3.86 16.16 1.47
N ARG A 541 -5.16 16.25 1.25
CA ARG A 541 -5.74 16.79 0.01
C ARG A 541 -5.35 18.25 -0.20
N ALA A 542 -5.50 19.07 0.83
CA ALA A 542 -5.18 20.50 0.79
C ALA A 542 -3.68 20.74 0.59
N ALA A 543 -2.81 19.94 1.21
CA ALA A 543 -1.36 20.03 1.00
C ALA A 543 -0.96 19.82 -0.48
N LYS A 544 -1.63 18.89 -1.19
CA LYS A 544 -1.40 18.66 -2.62
C LYS A 544 -1.93 19.77 -3.54
N LEU A 545 -2.75 20.70 -3.03
CA LEU A 545 -3.17 21.89 -3.78
C LEU A 545 -2.12 23.01 -3.75
N VAL A 546 -1.15 22.93 -2.84
CA VAL A 546 -0.10 23.93 -2.73
C VAL A 546 0.85 23.82 -3.92
N LYS A 547 0.97 24.90 -4.68
CA LYS A 547 1.87 24.98 -5.84
C LYS A 547 3.19 25.59 -5.40
N VAL A 548 4.27 24.86 -5.65
CA VAL A 548 5.63 25.35 -5.40
C VAL A 548 6.35 25.52 -6.72
N GLU A 549 6.85 26.72 -6.96
CA GLU A 549 7.64 27.05 -8.14
C GLU A 549 9.13 26.94 -7.81
N TYR A 550 9.85 26.16 -8.61
CA TYR A 550 11.28 25.90 -8.40
C TYR A 550 12.13 26.42 -9.54
N LYS A 551 13.28 26.98 -9.21
CA LYS A 551 14.44 27.04 -10.11
C LYS A 551 15.31 25.82 -9.81
N LYS A 552 15.26 24.80 -10.67
CA LYS A 552 16.00 23.55 -10.50
C LYS A 552 17.51 23.78 -10.52
N LEU A 553 18.21 23.16 -9.58
CA LEU A 553 19.67 23.14 -9.50
C LEU A 553 20.19 21.73 -9.76
N LYS A 554 21.49 21.59 -10.05
CA LYS A 554 22.09 20.26 -10.27
C LYS A 554 22.17 19.50 -8.93
N PRO A 555 21.52 18.34 -8.77
CA PRO A 555 21.69 17.51 -7.59
C PRO A 555 22.98 16.68 -7.69
N LEU A 556 23.47 16.19 -6.55
CA LEU A 556 24.51 15.17 -6.46
C LEU A 556 23.86 13.91 -5.92
N THR A 557 23.60 12.91 -6.77
CA THR A 557 22.86 11.69 -6.39
C THR A 557 23.71 10.43 -6.42
N ASP A 558 24.93 10.50 -6.96
CA ASP A 558 25.87 9.37 -7.04
C ASP A 558 27.11 9.60 -6.16
N PHE A 559 27.62 8.54 -5.54
CA PHE A 559 28.79 8.62 -4.66
C PHE A 559 30.06 9.10 -5.39
N LYS A 560 30.26 8.73 -6.67
CA LYS A 560 31.41 9.20 -7.46
C LYS A 560 31.25 10.67 -7.80
N GLU A 561 30.04 11.13 -8.11
CA GLU A 561 29.76 12.56 -8.31
C GLU A 561 30.03 13.38 -7.04
N ALA A 562 29.53 12.93 -5.88
CA ALA A 562 29.76 13.59 -4.60
C ALA A 562 31.25 13.65 -4.24
N ARG A 563 31.98 12.53 -4.42
CA ARG A 563 33.44 12.46 -4.21
C ARG A 563 34.20 13.42 -5.14
N ASN A 564 33.87 13.43 -6.43
CA ASN A 564 34.53 14.28 -7.41
C ASN A 564 34.24 15.78 -7.18
N ALA A 565 33.08 16.09 -6.58
CA ALA A 565 32.71 17.43 -6.17
C ALA A 565 33.24 17.81 -4.77
N GLU A 566 33.99 16.93 -4.11
CA GLU A 566 34.50 17.09 -2.73
C GLU A 566 33.39 17.41 -1.71
N SER A 567 32.18 16.88 -1.94
CA SER A 567 31.01 17.12 -1.11
C SER A 567 30.91 16.08 0.01
N TYR A 568 31.56 16.35 1.15
CA TYR A 568 31.64 15.44 2.30
C TYR A 568 30.90 15.97 3.54
N LEU A 569 30.45 15.05 4.40
CA LEU A 569 29.94 15.35 5.74
C LEU A 569 31.12 15.35 6.73
N GLY A 570 31.77 16.50 6.87
CA GLY A 570 32.94 16.67 7.74
C GLY A 570 34.25 16.15 7.14
N PRO A 571 35.38 16.25 7.87
CA PRO A 571 36.69 15.83 7.38
C PRO A 571 36.78 14.31 7.23
N VAL A 572 37.45 13.86 6.17
CA VAL A 572 37.70 12.43 5.92
C VAL A 572 38.55 11.84 7.05
N GLN A 573 38.04 10.77 7.67
CA GLN A 573 38.75 10.06 8.73
C GLN A 573 39.46 8.83 8.17
N HIS A 574 40.76 8.74 8.40
CA HIS A 574 41.57 7.58 8.01
C HIS A 574 41.78 6.66 9.21
N PHE A 575 41.24 5.44 9.12
CA PHE A 575 41.44 4.39 10.10
C PHE A 575 42.36 3.31 9.53
N GLY A 576 43.46 2.99 10.21
CA GLY A 576 44.36 1.95 9.74
C GLY A 576 45.76 2.03 10.31
N LYS A 577 46.64 1.19 9.75
CA LYS A 577 48.08 1.26 9.97
C LYS A 577 48.71 2.27 9.01
N ASP A 578 49.92 2.69 9.34
CA ASP A 578 50.73 3.56 8.48
C ASP A 578 50.88 3.00 7.06
N GLU A 579 50.81 3.87 6.06
CA GLU A 579 50.80 3.51 4.65
C GLU A 579 52.06 2.74 4.22
N LYS A 580 53.21 3.03 4.83
CA LYS A 580 54.47 2.31 4.56
C LYS A 580 54.37 0.86 4.99
N ILE A 581 53.83 0.61 6.19
CA ILE A 581 53.64 -0.74 6.72
C ILE A 581 52.68 -1.53 5.81
N LEU A 582 51.61 -0.88 5.33
CA LEU A 582 50.65 -1.49 4.42
C LEU A 582 51.32 -1.88 3.08
N LYS A 583 52.10 -0.98 2.48
CA LYS A 583 52.83 -1.24 1.22
C LYS A 583 53.81 -2.39 1.34
N GLU A 584 54.63 -2.38 2.40
CA GLU A 584 55.58 -3.48 2.64
C GLU A 584 54.88 -4.85 2.82
N ALA A 585 53.71 -4.86 3.46
CA ALA A 585 52.93 -6.08 3.63
C ALA A 585 52.32 -6.58 2.31
N LEU A 586 51.81 -5.67 1.48
CA LEU A 586 51.27 -6.00 0.15
C LEU A 586 52.37 -6.51 -0.80
N GLU A 587 53.56 -5.89 -0.80
CA GLU A 587 54.72 -6.33 -1.60
C GLU A 587 55.19 -7.74 -1.23
N LYS A 588 55.13 -8.10 0.07
CA LYS A 588 55.50 -9.43 0.56
C LYS A 588 54.41 -10.48 0.36
N SER A 589 53.22 -10.08 -0.08
CA SER A 589 52.08 -11.00 -0.22
C SER A 589 52.17 -11.80 -1.51
N ASN A 590 51.96 -13.11 -1.43
CA ASN A 590 52.01 -14.01 -2.60
C ASN A 590 50.87 -13.74 -3.61
N LYS A 591 49.78 -13.13 -3.17
CA LYS A 591 48.61 -12.77 -3.98
C LYS A 591 48.00 -11.48 -3.45
N VAL A 592 47.51 -10.64 -4.36
CA VAL A 592 46.72 -9.45 -4.07
C VAL A 592 45.42 -9.57 -4.85
N LEU A 593 44.29 -9.32 -4.17
CA LEU A 593 42.97 -9.27 -4.79
C LEU A 593 42.42 -7.86 -4.61
N GLU A 594 42.00 -7.26 -5.72
CA GLU A 594 41.34 -5.97 -5.75
C GLU A 594 39.90 -6.14 -6.22
N GLY A 595 38.98 -5.38 -5.64
CA GLY A 595 37.57 -5.44 -5.98
C GLY A 595 36.79 -4.31 -5.32
N GLU A 596 35.57 -4.10 -5.82
CA GLU A 596 34.61 -3.13 -5.31
C GLU A 596 33.38 -3.91 -4.82
N VAL A 597 32.79 -3.45 -3.71
CA VAL A 597 31.50 -3.94 -3.21
C VAL A 597 30.58 -2.74 -3.01
N SER A 598 29.34 -2.88 -3.44
CA SER A 598 28.27 -1.92 -3.16
C SER A 598 27.22 -2.59 -2.27
N VAL A 599 26.67 -1.82 -1.33
CA VAL A 599 25.59 -2.24 -0.45
C VAL A 599 24.51 -1.18 -0.56
N GLY A 600 23.31 -1.58 -0.94
CA GLY A 600 22.16 -0.68 -1.05
C GLY A 600 21.69 -0.16 0.31
N GLY A 601 20.84 0.87 0.28
CA GLY A 601 20.14 1.35 1.47
C GLY A 601 19.12 0.34 2.01
N GLN A 602 18.61 0.59 3.23
CA GLN A 602 17.59 -0.25 3.85
C GLN A 602 16.55 0.58 4.61
N GLU A 603 15.28 0.49 4.22
CA GLU A 603 14.15 1.09 4.96
C GLU A 603 13.92 0.45 6.35
N HIS A 604 13.66 1.26 7.38
CA HIS A 604 13.37 0.79 8.73
C HIS A 604 12.05 0.01 8.80
N TYR A 605 11.07 0.45 8.03
CA TYR A 605 9.77 -0.19 7.86
C TYR A 605 9.00 -0.44 9.18
N TYR A 606 9.07 0.51 10.12
CA TYR A 606 8.25 0.47 11.34
C TYR A 606 6.75 0.58 11.00
N LEU A 607 5.93 -0.32 11.54
CA LEU A 607 4.50 -0.40 11.20
C LEU A 607 3.66 0.75 11.75
N GLU A 608 4.05 1.33 12.89
CA GLU A 608 3.56 2.65 13.30
C GLU A 608 4.44 3.70 12.63
N THR A 609 3.89 4.46 11.69
CA THR A 609 4.62 5.54 11.02
C THR A 609 4.94 6.69 11.98
N GLN A 610 5.74 7.67 11.52
CA GLN A 610 6.08 8.83 12.34
C GLN A 610 4.81 9.56 12.80
N SER A 611 4.69 9.71 14.12
CA SER A 611 3.43 10.12 14.75
C SER A 611 3.70 11.03 15.95
N SER A 612 3.05 12.19 15.96
CA SER A 612 3.05 13.09 17.11
C SER A 612 1.67 13.72 17.32
N LEU A 613 1.30 13.93 18.58
CA LEU A 613 0.18 14.74 19.02
C LEU A 613 0.71 15.78 20.00
N VAL A 614 0.56 17.06 19.67
CA VAL A 614 0.92 18.17 20.56
C VAL A 614 -0.34 18.83 21.08
N VAL A 615 -0.47 18.90 22.41
CA VAL A 615 -1.59 19.53 23.12
C VAL A 615 -1.08 20.80 23.81
N PRO A 616 -1.61 21.98 23.49
CA PRO A 616 -1.23 23.22 24.17
C PRO A 616 -1.68 23.18 25.64
N GLY A 617 -0.81 23.62 26.54
CA GLY A 617 -1.07 23.72 27.99
C GLY A 617 -1.39 25.15 28.43
N GLU A 618 -1.14 25.47 29.70
CA GLU A 618 -1.30 26.85 30.20
C GLU A 618 -0.22 27.76 29.59
N GLY A 619 -0.63 28.93 29.10
CA GLY A 619 0.28 29.91 28.50
C GLY A 619 1.08 29.33 27.32
N ASP A 620 2.39 29.22 27.49
CA ASP A 620 3.38 28.72 26.54
C ASP A 620 3.84 27.27 26.83
N GLU A 621 3.06 26.49 27.58
CA GLU A 621 3.30 25.05 27.78
C GLU A 621 2.86 24.19 26.58
N LEU A 622 3.52 23.04 26.41
CA LEU A 622 3.22 22.03 25.38
C LEU A 622 3.35 20.62 25.96
N VAL A 623 2.30 19.81 25.80
CA VAL A 623 2.35 18.36 26.06
C VAL A 623 2.46 17.62 24.75
N VAL A 624 3.57 16.93 24.54
CA VAL A 624 3.94 16.26 23.30
C VAL A 624 3.83 14.75 23.49
N HIS A 625 2.84 14.12 22.88
CA HIS A 625 2.75 12.67 22.75
C HIS A 625 3.43 12.24 21.46
N CYS A 626 4.65 11.70 21.54
CA CYS A 626 5.46 11.41 20.37
C CYS A 626 5.86 9.93 20.31
N SER A 627 5.82 9.35 19.11
CA SER A 627 6.39 8.02 18.85
C SER A 627 7.91 8.17 18.67
N THR A 628 8.64 8.41 19.75
CA THR A 628 10.10 8.68 19.75
C THR A 628 10.87 7.73 20.67
N GLN A 629 12.09 7.36 20.28
CA GLN A 629 13.06 6.65 21.10
C GLN A 629 13.82 7.59 22.05
N GLY A 630 13.88 8.89 21.73
CA GLY A 630 14.62 9.91 22.49
C GLY A 630 13.71 11.02 23.00
N THR A 631 13.03 10.81 24.13
CA THR A 631 12.10 11.82 24.70
C THR A 631 12.81 13.12 25.06
N SER A 632 14.02 13.04 25.63
CA SER A 632 14.83 14.22 25.96
C SER A 632 15.24 15.01 24.72
N PHE A 633 15.54 14.33 23.61
CA PHE A 633 15.88 14.98 22.33
C PHE A 633 14.67 15.72 21.76
N THR A 634 13.51 15.06 21.72
CA THR A 634 12.27 15.71 21.29
C THR A 634 11.93 16.91 22.17
N GLN A 635 12.16 16.83 23.49
CA GLN A 635 11.90 17.95 24.41
C GLN A 635 12.77 19.16 24.08
N LEU A 636 14.08 18.95 23.97
CA LEU A 636 15.05 20.01 23.70
C LEU A 636 14.81 20.64 22.32
N MET A 637 14.58 19.82 21.30
CA MET A 637 14.32 20.31 19.94
C MET A 637 13.03 21.13 19.87
N VAL A 638 11.94 20.66 20.49
CA VAL A 638 10.68 21.43 20.53
C VAL A 638 10.87 22.72 21.33
N ALA A 639 11.57 22.68 22.45
CA ALA A 639 11.84 23.86 23.28
C ALA A 639 12.63 24.93 22.51
N GLU A 640 13.69 24.52 21.80
CA GLU A 640 14.52 25.41 20.98
C GLU A 640 13.73 25.95 19.78
N PHE A 641 12.99 25.09 19.07
CA PHE A 641 12.18 25.46 17.91
C PHE A 641 11.07 26.45 18.27
N MET A 642 10.45 26.28 19.44
CA MET A 642 9.36 27.13 19.93
C MET A 642 9.84 28.32 20.77
N LYS A 643 11.16 28.45 21.02
CA LYS A 643 11.76 29.47 21.88
C LYS A 643 11.13 29.52 23.28
N VAL A 644 10.93 28.35 23.88
CA VAL A 644 10.42 28.20 25.25
C VAL A 644 11.43 27.45 26.12
N PRO A 645 11.46 27.68 27.45
CA PRO A 645 12.28 26.87 28.34
C PRO A 645 11.84 25.39 28.31
N ALA A 646 12.81 24.46 28.37
CA ALA A 646 12.55 23.02 28.27
C ALA A 646 11.54 22.49 29.31
N HIS A 647 11.46 23.09 30.51
CA HIS A 647 10.49 22.68 31.54
C HIS A 647 9.03 22.90 31.13
N LYS A 648 8.76 23.75 30.13
CA LYS A 648 7.41 23.99 29.58
C LYS A 648 7.01 22.96 28.51
N VAL A 649 7.93 22.10 28.11
CA VAL A 649 7.69 21.04 27.12
C VAL A 649 7.72 19.70 27.83
N ILE A 650 6.60 18.98 27.80
CA ILE A 650 6.47 17.66 28.42
C ILE A 650 6.31 16.61 27.32
N VAL A 651 7.33 15.77 27.12
CA VAL A 651 7.27 14.69 26.13
C VAL A 651 6.86 13.37 26.78
N LYS A 652 5.86 12.70 26.20
CA LYS A 652 5.30 11.43 26.67
C LYS A 652 5.37 10.38 25.57
N THR A 653 6.16 9.33 25.81
CA THR A 653 6.18 8.12 24.97
C THR A 653 5.70 6.94 25.80
N LYS A 654 4.60 6.28 25.41
CA LYS A 654 4.12 5.07 26.10
C LYS A 654 4.72 3.79 25.53
N ARG A 655 4.79 3.71 24.19
CA ARG A 655 5.27 2.58 23.38
C ARG A 655 5.43 3.03 21.92
N LEU A 656 6.11 2.23 21.11
CA LEU A 656 6.28 2.43 19.67
C LEU A 656 5.89 1.16 18.91
N GLY A 657 5.28 1.30 17.73
CA GLY A 657 5.03 0.23 16.77
C GLY A 657 6.23 0.01 15.84
N GLY A 658 7.42 -0.17 16.43
CA GLY A 658 8.71 -0.20 15.72
C GLY A 658 9.42 1.15 15.70
N GLY A 659 10.74 1.12 15.63
CA GLY A 659 11.59 2.32 15.59
C GLY A 659 12.93 2.08 14.89
N PHE A 660 13.68 1.05 15.32
CA PHE A 660 14.88 0.56 14.63
C PHE A 660 15.99 1.60 14.38
N GLY A 661 16.01 2.71 15.14
CA GLY A 661 16.94 3.82 14.95
C GLY A 661 16.29 5.05 14.31
N GLY A 662 15.38 4.85 13.35
CA GLY A 662 14.70 5.91 12.61
C GLY A 662 13.74 6.79 13.43
N LYS A 663 13.58 6.54 14.74
CA LYS A 663 12.74 7.34 15.65
C LYS A 663 13.54 7.97 16.79
N VAL A 664 14.85 8.12 16.66
CA VAL A 664 15.68 8.81 17.65
C VAL A 664 15.59 10.33 17.49
N ASN A 665 15.95 10.86 16.31
CA ASN A 665 15.93 12.30 16.02
C ASN A 665 14.72 12.69 15.16
N ASN A 666 14.45 11.93 14.10
CA ASN A 666 13.49 12.24 13.04
C ASN A 666 12.05 12.40 13.54
N ALA A 667 11.69 11.65 14.61
CA ALA A 667 10.39 11.77 15.27
C ALA A 667 10.16 13.18 15.88
N SER A 668 11.24 13.85 16.29
CA SER A 668 11.19 15.18 16.89
C SER A 668 10.75 16.26 15.91
N TRP A 669 11.03 16.12 14.61
CA TRP A 669 10.62 17.11 13.62
C TRP A 669 9.12 17.17 13.42
N ILE A 670 8.44 16.01 13.43
CA ILE A 670 6.97 15.97 13.44
C ILE A 670 6.43 16.69 14.68
N ALA A 671 7.05 16.48 15.84
CA ALA A 671 6.68 17.18 17.07
C ALA A 671 6.91 18.71 16.97
N CYS A 672 8.01 19.16 16.38
CA CYS A 672 8.30 20.57 16.13
C CYS A 672 7.22 21.22 15.25
N MET A 673 6.91 20.62 14.11
CA MET A 673 5.86 21.11 13.20
C MET A 673 4.48 21.16 13.88
N CYS A 674 4.12 20.11 14.62
CA CYS A 674 2.88 20.08 15.39
C CYS A 674 2.85 21.18 16.46
N SER A 675 3.99 21.51 17.07
CA SER A 675 4.09 22.51 18.13
C SER A 675 3.82 23.92 17.64
N VAL A 676 4.28 24.28 16.44
CA VAL A 676 3.98 25.58 15.80
C VAL A 676 2.48 25.74 15.60
N VAL A 677 1.84 24.74 14.98
CA VAL A 677 0.40 24.78 14.69
C VAL A 677 -0.42 24.76 15.97
N ALA A 678 -0.06 23.89 16.93
CA ALA A 678 -0.75 23.80 18.21
C ALA A 678 -0.70 25.12 18.99
N ARG A 679 0.47 25.78 18.99
CA ARG A 679 0.65 27.10 19.62
C ARG A 679 -0.16 28.19 18.91
N LYS A 680 -0.09 28.26 17.58
CA LYS A 680 -0.77 29.31 16.81
C LYS A 680 -2.28 29.21 16.84
N LEU A 681 -2.82 27.99 16.77
CA LEU A 681 -4.26 27.76 16.75
C LEU A 681 -4.85 27.53 18.14
N ASN A 682 -4.02 27.35 19.17
CA ASN A 682 -4.41 26.91 20.50
C ASN A 682 -5.33 25.67 20.46
N ARG A 683 -4.96 24.71 19.60
CA ARG A 683 -5.70 23.46 19.37
C ARG A 683 -4.75 22.27 19.40
N PRO A 684 -5.17 21.10 19.91
CA PRO A 684 -4.38 19.89 19.76
C PRO A 684 -4.06 19.64 18.28
N THR A 685 -2.81 19.25 17.98
CA THR A 685 -2.37 19.05 16.60
C THR A 685 -1.76 17.67 16.43
N TYR A 686 -2.27 16.93 15.47
CA TYR A 686 -1.76 15.64 15.04
C TYR A 686 -0.89 15.76 13.78
N GLY A 687 0.30 15.18 13.84
CA GLY A 687 1.17 14.96 12.69
C GLY A 687 1.33 13.46 12.46
N PHE A 688 0.82 12.98 11.34
CA PHE A 688 0.98 11.59 10.90
C PHE A 688 1.42 11.58 9.45
N SER A 689 2.51 10.89 9.13
CA SER A 689 2.95 10.83 7.75
C SER A 689 3.53 9.48 7.37
N GLN A 690 2.89 8.88 6.38
CA GLN A 690 3.47 7.82 5.55
C GLN A 690 4.41 8.43 4.50
N GLU A 691 4.07 9.59 3.94
CA GLU A 691 4.82 10.28 2.88
C GLU A 691 6.18 10.84 3.35
N LEU A 692 6.33 11.13 4.65
CA LEU A 692 7.63 11.47 5.25
C LEU A 692 8.49 10.25 5.59
N MET A 693 7.98 9.01 5.53
CA MET A 693 8.86 7.86 5.72
C MET A 693 9.95 7.85 4.66
N THR A 694 9.60 8.13 3.41
CA THR A 694 10.58 8.28 2.31
C THR A 694 11.57 9.41 2.58
N TRP A 695 11.13 10.57 3.07
CA TRP A 695 12.03 11.69 3.34
C TRP A 695 12.97 11.47 4.55
N LEU A 696 12.42 11.05 5.68
CA LEU A 696 13.18 10.78 6.91
C LEU A 696 14.10 9.56 6.77
N SER A 697 13.87 8.74 5.75
CA SER A 697 14.75 7.63 5.37
C SER A 697 15.85 8.03 4.40
N LEU A 698 15.58 8.99 3.50
CA LEU A 698 16.61 9.56 2.61
C LEU A 698 17.73 10.24 3.40
N GLU A 699 17.44 10.87 4.53
CA GLU A 699 18.45 11.44 5.43
C GLU A 699 19.29 10.41 6.18
N ASN A 700 18.82 9.16 6.28
CA ASN A 700 19.60 8.05 6.80
C ASN A 700 20.39 7.31 5.70
N GLY A 701 20.49 7.88 4.50
CA GLY A 701 21.27 7.33 3.39
C GLY A 701 20.60 6.13 2.72
N MET A 702 19.27 6.08 2.69
CA MET A 702 18.51 4.92 2.22
C MET A 702 17.78 5.22 0.91
N GLU A 703 18.09 4.48 -0.15
CA GLU A 703 17.28 4.46 -1.36
C GLU A 703 15.93 3.80 -1.07
N CYS A 704 14.84 4.48 -1.43
CA CYS A 704 13.54 3.86 -1.58
C CYS A 704 13.20 3.76 -3.06
N MET A 705 12.63 2.62 -3.46
CA MET A 705 11.98 2.47 -4.76
C MET A 705 10.97 3.60 -4.95
N PRO A 706 10.81 4.13 -6.19
CA PRO A 706 9.78 5.10 -6.47
C PRO A 706 8.43 4.49 -6.07
N SER A 707 7.69 5.17 -5.19
CA SER A 707 6.25 4.98 -5.10
C SER A 707 5.73 5.03 -6.54
N ILE A 708 5.14 3.94 -7.03
CA ILE A 708 4.70 3.78 -8.41
C ILE A 708 3.94 5.05 -8.81
N SER A 709 4.62 5.86 -9.63
CA SER A 709 4.18 7.17 -10.10
C SER A 709 2.90 7.05 -10.89
#